data_AF-A0A9R1CEM7-F1
#
_entry.id   AF-A0A9R1CEM7-F1
#
_cell.length_a   1.000
_cell.length_b   1.000
_cell.length_c   1.000
_cell.angle_alpha   90.00
_cell.angle_beta   90.00
_cell.angle_gamma   90.00
#
_symmetry.space_group_name_H-M   'P 1'
#
loop_
_entity.id
_entity.type
_entity.pdbx_description
1 polymer ?
#
loop_
_entity_poly.entity_id
_entity_poly.type
_entity_poly.pdbx_seq_one_letter_code
_entity_poly.pdbx_strand_id
1 'polypeptide(L)'
;MSSSASPPPLWISFWMLLTTFIVSWDAGYCLMRPRSFSGGDLSWIWKPYNDFPYGEIDHLYGWKAFNERDGFTAAQALLNIVEILLAVDYLYLRHISPRDKRLQKYHAVAPLIGFAGAVMTASKTILYFLQEYLCGWCNVGHNDRRTFWMVWVIPNGTWIILPTIVSIVLGRYIAAALERDAIYSPASNSLPPAEFLAGKSDTTLTEEPTQLSAALPLTFHPRALSVLIVGSNRLAATRALSFLEADAKVFLLTTSEVVVKEVKELEESGRISLLQSAASNSVVWSELLAKHDISLACVTDTLISTPSRRSFASATVIYQTCLSLHIPINISDQPLLSTYTFPSVHRFAGADGPSHLQVAVSTNGQGCRMSGRIKREIVSRLPADVGKAVDNVGRLRTRAKARAKISEEDDGPLNTPVPQLSTLSTSRPNSDGEVTQQLSEEEQQLRRMRWVYQMSEYYSFEHLAKISNEEMDKALEIWGQRDEGYLPHHDAKVANASEKKGRILLIGSGPGHPGLLTMAAHTALRTATLVLSDKLVPAEILALIPDSTKLHIAKKFPGNAEGAQNEMMELALEGAQRGETVVRLKQGDPFVYGRGGEEVLYFRQHGFESTVIPGISSALAAPLMMGIPVTQRGVAESLVLCTGVGRQGKAVQLPGYVKSRTLVMLMGVARISQIIEVLTCSIAAGRDGAAYPPHMPIAVIERASSPDQRVILSTLEKIQPALKQVDERPPGMMLVGWAALALEGKGRVDVLDRAEDCEVEMVESWLAEGQEGEIKGWKIREGLNDEWRGILNGII
;
A
#
# COMPACT_ATOMS: atom_id res chain seq x y z
N MET A 1 -43.94 6.92 7.09
CA MET A 1 -44.53 5.78 7.84
C MET A 1 -43.40 4.81 8.19
N SER A 2 -43.43 4.25 9.40
CA SER A 2 -42.37 3.43 9.99
C SER A 2 -41.98 2.19 9.19
N SER A 3 -40.69 1.87 9.08
CA SER A 3 -40.24 0.51 9.35
C SER A 3 -38.81 0.53 9.89
N SER A 4 -38.72 0.68 11.22
CA SER A 4 -37.61 0.15 12.00
C SER A 4 -37.28 -1.25 11.49
N ALA A 5 -36.00 -1.61 11.38
CA ALA A 5 -35.63 -3.02 11.34
C ALA A 5 -36.44 -3.73 12.43
N SER A 6 -37.20 -4.76 12.03
CA SER A 6 -37.92 -5.59 12.99
C SER A 6 -36.92 -6.02 14.05
N PRO A 7 -37.22 -5.86 15.34
CA PRO A 7 -36.27 -6.25 16.36
C PRO A 7 -35.91 -7.74 16.28
N PRO A 8 -34.74 -8.16 16.83
CA PRO A 8 -34.42 -9.57 16.95
C PRO A 8 -35.59 -10.35 17.59
N PRO A 9 -35.85 -11.58 17.12
CA PRO A 9 -36.98 -12.37 17.60
C PRO A 9 -37.00 -12.52 19.13
N LEU A 10 -38.20 -12.47 19.73
CA LEU A 10 -38.37 -12.57 21.18
C LEU A 10 -37.86 -13.90 21.76
N TRP A 11 -37.87 -14.98 20.98
CA TRP A 11 -37.35 -16.27 21.43
C TRP A 11 -35.86 -16.22 21.76
N ILE A 12 -35.08 -15.33 21.13
CA ILE A 12 -33.66 -15.12 21.48
C ILE A 12 -33.54 -14.51 22.86
N SER A 13 -34.43 -13.58 23.21
CA SER A 13 -34.47 -13.01 24.56
C SER A 13 -34.86 -14.07 25.59
N PHE A 14 -35.81 -14.94 25.26
CA PHE A 14 -36.17 -16.06 26.11
C PHE A 14 -34.98 -17.02 26.31
N TRP A 15 -34.24 -17.34 25.25
CA TRP A 15 -33.03 -18.15 25.31
C TRP A 15 -31.95 -17.51 26.19
N MET A 16 -31.65 -16.22 26.00
CA MET A 16 -30.67 -15.51 26.83
C MET A 16 -31.07 -15.45 28.30
N LEU A 17 -32.36 -15.32 28.60
CA LEU A 17 -32.86 -15.34 29.97
C LEU A 17 -32.75 -16.74 30.60
N LEU A 18 -33.13 -17.77 29.85
CA LEU A 18 -33.06 -19.17 30.30
C LEU A 18 -31.61 -19.61 30.55
N THR A 19 -30.72 -19.30 29.61
CA THR A 19 -29.29 -19.61 29.71
C THR A 19 -28.65 -18.89 30.89
N THR A 20 -28.97 -17.62 31.12
CA THR A 20 -28.49 -16.88 32.29
C THR A 20 -28.78 -17.64 33.59
N PHE A 21 -29.99 -18.17 33.76
CA PHE A 21 -30.35 -18.92 34.97
C PHE A 21 -29.60 -20.26 35.08
N ILE A 22 -29.58 -21.05 34.00
CA ILE A 22 -28.96 -22.38 33.99
C ILE A 22 -27.43 -22.30 34.13
N VAL A 23 -26.79 -21.37 33.42
CA VAL A 23 -25.33 -21.19 33.44
C VAL A 23 -24.89 -20.58 34.77
N SER A 24 -25.69 -19.70 35.39
CA SER A 24 -25.42 -19.21 36.76
C SER A 24 -25.46 -20.34 37.79
N TRP A 25 -26.42 -21.26 37.65
CA TRP A 25 -26.50 -22.44 38.49
C TRP A 25 -25.26 -23.32 38.36
N ASP A 26 -24.81 -23.55 37.13
CA ASP A 26 -23.63 -24.37 36.81
C ASP A 26 -22.31 -23.75 37.29
N ALA A 27 -22.10 -22.45 37.03
CA ALA A 27 -20.91 -21.73 37.49
C ALA A 27 -20.84 -21.69 39.03
N GLY A 28 -21.98 -21.46 39.68
CA GLY A 28 -22.07 -21.49 41.14
C GLY A 28 -21.73 -22.86 41.74
N TYR A 29 -22.19 -23.94 41.11
CA TYR A 29 -21.85 -25.30 41.53
C TYR A 29 -20.35 -25.56 41.46
N CYS A 30 -19.69 -25.09 40.39
CA CYS A 30 -18.26 -25.30 40.15
C CYS A 30 -17.36 -24.45 41.04
N LEU A 31 -17.69 -23.16 41.21
CA LEU A 31 -16.85 -22.20 41.96
C LEU A 31 -16.95 -22.39 43.48
N MET A 32 -18.05 -22.96 43.98
CA MET A 32 -18.26 -23.17 45.41
C MET A 32 -17.82 -24.56 45.88
N ARG A 33 -17.05 -25.32 45.09
CA ARG A 33 -16.50 -26.62 45.52
C ARG A 33 -15.46 -26.42 46.64
N PRO A 34 -15.44 -27.28 47.68
CA PRO A 34 -16.25 -28.48 47.87
C PRO A 34 -17.58 -28.23 48.62
N ARG A 35 -17.92 -26.99 48.96
CA ARG A 35 -19.13 -26.64 49.74
C ARG A 35 -20.43 -26.99 49.01
N SER A 36 -20.41 -26.97 47.67
CA SER A 36 -21.53 -27.33 46.79
C SER A 36 -21.76 -28.86 46.63
N PHE A 37 -20.75 -29.69 46.92
CA PHE A 37 -20.82 -31.15 46.78
C PHE A 37 -21.69 -31.79 47.86
N SER A 38 -22.17 -33.01 47.60
CA SER A 38 -22.90 -33.80 48.60
C SER A 38 -22.09 -33.94 49.89
N GLY A 39 -22.67 -33.53 51.03
CA GLY A 39 -21.99 -33.44 52.32
C GLY A 39 -21.38 -32.06 52.67
N GLY A 40 -21.33 -31.12 51.73
CA GLY A 40 -20.93 -29.73 51.97
C GLY A 40 -22.02 -28.89 52.65
N ASP A 41 -21.64 -27.76 53.23
CA ASP A 41 -22.54 -26.85 53.96
C ASP A 41 -23.50 -26.05 53.06
N LEU A 42 -23.18 -25.94 51.75
CA LEU A 42 -24.04 -25.33 50.72
C LEU A 42 -24.69 -26.36 49.78
N SER A 43 -24.55 -27.65 50.07
CA SER A 43 -25.00 -28.76 49.21
C SER A 43 -26.51 -28.78 48.96
N TRP A 44 -27.28 -28.21 49.90
CA TRP A 44 -28.74 -28.07 49.82
C TRP A 44 -29.20 -27.14 48.69
N ILE A 45 -28.38 -26.17 48.27
CA ILE A 45 -28.69 -25.27 47.16
C ILE A 45 -28.70 -26.09 45.87
N TRP A 46 -27.66 -26.89 45.62
CA TRP A 46 -27.52 -27.73 44.43
C TRP A 46 -28.07 -29.14 44.59
N LYS A 47 -29.09 -29.31 45.44
CA LYS A 47 -29.72 -30.61 45.70
C LYS A 47 -30.08 -31.39 44.42
N PRO A 48 -30.62 -30.80 43.34
CA PRO A 48 -30.85 -31.53 42.09
C PRO A 48 -29.60 -32.15 41.44
N TYR A 49 -28.42 -31.51 41.54
CA TYR A 49 -27.15 -32.03 41.02
C TYR A 49 -26.55 -33.10 41.93
N ASN A 50 -26.90 -33.06 43.22
CA ASN A 50 -26.41 -34.00 44.23
C ASN A 50 -27.32 -35.23 44.38
N ASP A 51 -28.64 -35.09 44.18
CA ASP A 51 -29.64 -36.18 44.22
C ASP A 51 -29.66 -36.98 42.91
N PHE A 52 -29.44 -36.30 41.77
CA PHE A 52 -29.16 -36.94 40.48
C PHE A 52 -27.66 -36.75 40.22
N PRO A 53 -26.79 -37.68 40.66
CA PRO A 53 -25.38 -37.44 40.94
C PRO A 53 -24.60 -37.08 39.66
N TYR A 54 -24.71 -35.82 39.24
CA TYR A 54 -24.20 -35.36 37.97
C TYR A 54 -22.68 -35.43 37.93
N GLY A 55 -22.01 -35.24 39.08
CA GLY A 55 -20.57 -35.43 39.22
C GLY A 55 -20.09 -36.89 39.15
N GLU A 56 -21.00 -37.88 39.25
CA GLU A 56 -20.69 -39.30 38.98
C GLU A 56 -20.93 -39.66 37.50
N ILE A 57 -21.80 -38.92 36.82
CA ILE A 57 -22.06 -39.07 35.37
C ILE A 57 -20.96 -38.37 34.58
N ASP A 58 -20.61 -37.15 34.98
CA ASP A 58 -19.56 -36.36 34.38
C ASP A 58 -18.48 -36.09 35.45
N HIS A 59 -17.39 -36.84 35.37
CA HIS A 59 -16.33 -36.76 36.37
C HIS A 59 -15.63 -35.39 36.41
N LEU A 60 -15.78 -34.57 35.36
CA LEU A 60 -15.30 -33.19 35.36
C LEU A 60 -16.03 -32.33 36.41
N TYR A 61 -17.28 -32.70 36.71
CA TYR A 61 -18.11 -32.06 37.70
C TYR A 61 -18.01 -32.67 39.11
N GLY A 62 -17.34 -33.82 39.23
CA GLY A 62 -17.28 -34.60 40.46
C GLY A 62 -16.00 -34.47 41.29
N TRP A 63 -15.89 -35.34 42.29
CA TRP A 63 -14.75 -35.42 43.20
C TRP A 63 -13.42 -35.76 42.49
N LYS A 64 -13.47 -36.48 41.35
CA LYS A 64 -12.28 -36.85 40.58
C LYS A 64 -11.50 -35.61 40.12
N ALA A 65 -12.14 -34.73 39.34
CA ALA A 65 -11.52 -33.49 38.85
C ALA A 65 -11.09 -32.55 40.00
N PHE A 66 -11.86 -32.48 41.09
CA PHE A 66 -11.52 -31.68 42.26
C PHE A 66 -10.25 -32.20 42.97
N ASN A 67 -10.15 -33.51 43.19
CA ASN A 67 -9.00 -34.13 43.85
C ASN A 67 -7.74 -34.10 42.96
N GLU A 68 -7.91 -34.21 41.65
CA GLU A 68 -6.85 -34.08 40.65
C GLU A 68 -6.37 -32.63 40.47
N ARG A 69 -7.06 -31.65 41.08
CA ARG A 69 -6.81 -30.20 40.92
C ARG A 69 -6.87 -29.77 39.45
N ASP A 70 -7.82 -30.33 38.71
CA ASP A 70 -8.02 -29.99 37.30
C ASP A 70 -8.51 -28.53 37.19
N GLY A 71 -7.69 -27.69 36.55
CA GLY A 71 -7.99 -26.28 36.33
C GLY A 71 -9.05 -26.04 35.26
N PHE A 72 -9.38 -27.05 34.44
CA PHE A 72 -10.33 -26.91 33.34
C PHE A 72 -11.73 -26.52 33.83
N THR A 73 -12.24 -27.17 34.89
CA THR A 73 -13.59 -26.88 35.41
C THR A 73 -13.71 -25.47 35.99
N ALA A 74 -12.63 -24.97 36.61
CA ALA A 74 -12.59 -23.59 37.12
C ALA A 74 -12.52 -22.57 35.98
N ALA A 75 -11.75 -22.85 34.93
CA ALA A 75 -11.67 -22.02 33.73
C ALA A 75 -13.02 -21.97 32.99
N GLN A 76 -13.71 -23.10 32.87
CA GLN A 76 -15.06 -23.18 32.30
C GLN A 76 -16.06 -22.36 33.12
N ALA A 77 -16.00 -22.45 34.45
CA ALA A 77 -16.88 -21.65 35.32
C ALA A 77 -16.60 -20.14 35.22
N LEU A 78 -15.35 -19.72 35.00
CA LEU A 78 -15.02 -18.32 34.73
C LEU A 78 -15.60 -17.84 33.40
N LEU A 79 -15.54 -18.66 32.34
CA LEU A 79 -16.18 -18.35 31.06
C LEU A 79 -17.71 -18.32 31.16
N ASN A 80 -18.31 -19.15 32.02
CA ASN A 80 -19.73 -19.10 32.34
C ASN A 80 -20.13 -17.74 32.96
N ILE A 81 -19.27 -17.12 33.78
CA ILE A 81 -19.52 -15.75 34.30
C ILE A 81 -19.56 -14.73 33.17
N VAL A 82 -18.61 -14.80 32.24
CA VAL A 82 -18.59 -13.90 31.07
C VAL A 82 -19.85 -14.09 30.22
N GLU A 83 -20.32 -15.34 30.05
CA GLU A 83 -21.56 -15.63 29.32
C GLU A 83 -22.78 -14.98 29.98
N ILE A 84 -22.88 -15.11 31.30
CA ILE A 84 -23.95 -14.50 32.10
C ILE A 84 -23.96 -12.98 31.91
N LEU A 85 -22.79 -12.33 31.97
CA LEU A 85 -22.69 -10.88 31.78
C LEU A 85 -23.15 -10.46 30.38
N LEU A 86 -22.70 -11.15 29.32
CA LEU A 86 -23.11 -10.85 27.94
C LEU A 86 -24.60 -11.10 27.72
N ALA A 87 -25.18 -12.14 28.32
CA ALA A 87 -26.61 -12.43 28.22
C ALA A 87 -27.47 -11.39 28.98
N VAL A 88 -27.04 -10.97 30.17
CA VAL A 88 -27.70 -9.91 30.95
C VAL A 88 -27.60 -8.56 30.24
N ASP A 89 -26.43 -8.20 29.72
CA ASP A 89 -26.22 -6.96 28.95
C ASP A 89 -27.09 -6.93 27.69
N TYR A 90 -27.19 -8.06 26.97
CA TYR A 90 -28.12 -8.21 25.86
C TYR A 90 -29.57 -7.92 26.29
N LEU A 91 -30.04 -8.55 27.38
CA LEU A 91 -31.41 -8.37 27.86
C LEU A 91 -31.68 -6.94 28.35
N TYR A 92 -30.72 -6.32 29.02
CA TYR A 92 -30.81 -4.95 29.51
C TYR A 92 -30.90 -3.95 28.36
N LEU A 93 -29.97 -4.03 27.39
CA LEU A 93 -29.97 -3.15 26.22
C LEU A 93 -31.20 -3.36 25.34
N ARG A 94 -31.71 -4.59 25.29
CA ARG A 94 -32.87 -4.95 24.48
C ARG A 94 -34.19 -4.45 25.08
N HIS A 95 -34.38 -4.58 26.39
CA HIS A 95 -35.70 -4.42 27.03
C HIS A 95 -35.80 -3.29 28.05
N ILE A 96 -34.69 -2.83 28.65
CA ILE A 96 -34.71 -1.93 29.81
C ILE A 96 -34.15 -0.53 29.49
N SER A 97 -33.09 -0.44 28.68
CA SER A 97 -32.42 0.84 28.36
C SER A 97 -33.40 1.91 27.81
N PRO A 98 -33.30 3.20 28.23
CA PRO A 98 -34.31 4.22 27.98
C PRO A 98 -34.57 4.50 26.49
N ARG A 99 -35.87 4.57 26.13
CA ARG A 99 -36.40 4.89 24.79
C ARG A 99 -36.34 6.39 24.47
N ASP A 100 -35.20 7.04 24.69
CA ASP A 100 -35.02 8.41 24.22
C ASP A 100 -34.79 8.40 22.71
N LYS A 101 -35.52 9.22 21.94
CA LYS A 101 -35.41 9.26 20.47
C LYS A 101 -34.00 9.68 20.01
N ARG A 102 -33.23 10.36 20.86
CA ARG A 102 -31.82 10.73 20.60
C ARG A 102 -30.83 9.59 20.88
N LEU A 103 -31.23 8.56 21.62
CA LEU A 103 -30.41 7.41 22.02
C LEU A 103 -30.75 6.13 21.24
N GLN A 104 -31.42 6.24 20.09
CA GLN A 104 -31.68 5.09 19.19
C GLN A 104 -30.41 4.34 18.75
N LYS A 105 -29.22 4.94 18.95
CA LYS A 105 -27.90 4.35 18.69
C LYS A 105 -27.61 3.09 19.52
N TYR A 106 -28.25 2.91 20.68
CA TYR A 106 -27.98 1.76 21.57
C TYR A 106 -28.73 0.47 21.18
N HIS A 107 -29.72 0.53 20.29
CA HIS A 107 -30.40 -0.67 19.79
C HIS A 107 -29.56 -1.49 18.79
N ALA A 108 -28.53 -0.88 18.18
CA ALA A 108 -27.59 -1.56 17.29
C ALA A 108 -26.54 -2.38 18.06
N VAL A 109 -26.27 -2.05 19.33
CA VAL A 109 -25.25 -2.70 20.15
C VAL A 109 -25.75 -4.03 20.73
N ALA A 110 -27.05 -4.15 21.02
CA ALA A 110 -27.61 -5.38 21.59
C ALA A 110 -27.37 -6.63 20.71
N PRO A 111 -27.66 -6.63 19.39
CA PRO A 111 -27.35 -7.79 18.53
C PRO A 111 -25.87 -8.19 18.53
N LEU A 112 -24.95 -7.22 18.64
CA LEU A 112 -23.50 -7.48 18.69
C LEU A 112 -23.10 -8.20 19.98
N ILE A 113 -23.58 -7.73 21.13
CA ILE A 113 -23.32 -8.38 22.42
C ILE A 113 -23.93 -9.77 22.46
N GLY A 114 -25.17 -9.93 21.97
CA GLY A 114 -25.83 -11.23 21.89
C GLY A 114 -25.12 -12.20 20.94
N PHE A 115 -24.56 -11.70 19.83
CA PHE A 115 -23.76 -12.49 18.90
C PHE A 115 -22.47 -12.97 19.54
N ALA A 116 -21.72 -12.07 20.21
CA ALA A 116 -20.49 -12.42 20.91
C ALA A 116 -20.73 -13.47 22.00
N GLY A 117 -21.79 -13.30 22.80
CA GLY A 117 -22.20 -14.29 23.81
C GLY A 117 -22.51 -15.65 23.18
N ALA A 118 -23.33 -15.70 22.14
CA ALA A 118 -23.73 -16.95 21.49
C ALA A 118 -22.55 -17.69 20.81
N VAL A 119 -21.63 -16.96 20.15
CA VAL A 119 -20.41 -17.56 19.57
C VAL A 119 -19.51 -18.13 20.65
N MET A 120 -19.35 -17.43 21.77
CA MET A 120 -18.56 -17.92 22.90
C MET A 120 -19.16 -19.19 23.50
N THR A 121 -20.50 -19.25 23.70
CA THR A 121 -21.19 -20.44 24.21
C THR A 121 -21.03 -21.63 23.28
N ALA A 122 -21.17 -21.43 21.96
CA ALA A 122 -20.95 -22.50 20.99
C ALA A 122 -19.49 -22.97 21.02
N SER A 123 -18.53 -22.03 20.99
CA SER A 123 -17.10 -22.33 20.90
C SER A 123 -16.59 -23.09 22.13
N LYS A 124 -16.97 -22.66 23.34
CA LYS A 124 -16.55 -23.37 24.57
C LYS A 124 -17.16 -24.78 24.65
N THR A 125 -18.40 -24.96 24.18
CA THR A 125 -19.09 -26.25 24.24
C THR A 125 -18.50 -27.21 23.21
N ILE A 126 -18.12 -26.71 22.03
CA ILE A 126 -17.36 -27.48 21.03
C ILE A 126 -16.00 -27.90 21.58
N LEU A 127 -15.27 -26.98 22.24
CA LEU A 127 -14.00 -27.29 22.89
C LEU A 127 -14.19 -28.39 23.96
N TYR A 128 -15.27 -28.34 24.72
CA TYR A 128 -15.59 -29.37 25.71
C TYR A 128 -15.78 -30.76 25.06
N PHE A 129 -16.54 -30.84 23.97
CA PHE A 129 -16.68 -32.09 23.18
C PHE A 129 -15.36 -32.58 22.59
N LEU A 130 -14.54 -31.67 22.05
CA LEU A 130 -13.25 -32.01 21.45
C LEU A 130 -12.28 -32.52 22.50
N GLN A 131 -12.27 -31.95 23.70
CA GLN A 131 -11.44 -32.42 24.80
C GLN A 131 -11.81 -33.84 25.21
N GLU A 132 -13.10 -34.14 25.39
CA GLU A 132 -13.55 -35.50 25.71
C GLU A 132 -13.21 -36.48 24.58
N TYR A 133 -13.38 -36.08 23.32
CA TYR A 133 -13.00 -36.92 22.19
C TYR A 133 -11.50 -37.22 22.14
N LEU A 134 -10.66 -36.20 22.35
CA LEU A 134 -9.20 -36.33 22.30
C LEU A 134 -8.63 -37.12 23.47
N CYS A 135 -9.25 -37.06 24.66
CA CYS A 135 -8.84 -37.89 25.80
C CYS A 135 -9.45 -39.30 25.79
N GLY A 136 -10.21 -39.67 24.75
CA GLY A 136 -10.83 -40.99 24.63
C GLY A 136 -12.02 -41.21 25.56
N TRP A 137 -12.81 -40.16 25.81
CA TRP A 137 -13.98 -40.14 26.71
C TRP A 137 -13.62 -40.38 28.18
N CYS A 138 -12.55 -39.74 28.63
CA CYS A 138 -11.96 -39.97 29.94
C CYS A 138 -12.84 -39.59 31.14
N ASN A 139 -13.79 -38.65 30.97
CA ASN A 139 -14.67 -38.22 32.06
C ASN A 139 -16.12 -38.71 31.95
N VAL A 140 -16.51 -39.24 30.78
CA VAL A 140 -17.90 -39.65 30.51
C VAL A 140 -18.04 -41.05 29.89
N GLY A 141 -16.94 -41.68 29.49
CA GLY A 141 -16.93 -42.98 28.81
C GLY A 141 -17.30 -44.17 29.70
N HIS A 142 -17.36 -43.98 31.02
CA HIS A 142 -17.79 -45.00 31.99
C HIS A 142 -19.32 -45.15 32.08
N ASN A 143 -20.08 -44.22 31.50
CA ASN A 143 -21.54 -44.27 31.52
C ASN A 143 -22.10 -45.33 30.55
N ASP A 144 -23.27 -45.89 30.89
CA ASP A 144 -24.02 -46.70 29.93
C ASP A 144 -24.50 -45.85 28.74
N ARG A 145 -24.74 -46.51 27.60
CA ARG A 145 -25.13 -45.83 26.36
C ARG A 145 -26.35 -44.92 26.51
N ARG A 146 -27.33 -45.28 27.34
CA ARG A 146 -28.55 -44.48 27.49
C ARG A 146 -28.25 -43.22 28.30
N THR A 147 -27.54 -43.34 29.41
CA THR A 147 -27.13 -42.21 30.25
C THR A 147 -26.21 -41.25 29.50
N PHE A 148 -25.22 -41.78 28.78
CA PHE A 148 -24.32 -40.99 27.94
C PHE A 148 -25.09 -40.11 26.93
N TRP A 149 -26.03 -40.70 26.18
CA TRP A 149 -26.79 -39.96 25.17
C TRP A 149 -27.82 -39.00 25.78
N MET A 150 -28.58 -39.43 26.80
CA MET A 150 -29.67 -38.63 27.37
C MET A 150 -29.20 -37.49 28.26
N VAL A 151 -28.15 -37.71 29.06
CA VAL A 151 -27.72 -36.79 30.12
C VAL A 151 -26.54 -35.93 29.68
N TRP A 152 -25.67 -36.45 28.81
CA TRP A 152 -24.48 -35.71 28.38
C TRP A 152 -24.58 -35.20 26.93
N VAL A 153 -24.90 -36.06 25.95
CA VAL A 153 -24.88 -35.63 24.53
C VAL A 153 -26.03 -34.67 24.20
N ILE A 154 -27.28 -34.98 24.56
CA ILE A 154 -28.43 -34.14 24.19
C ILE A 154 -28.37 -32.74 24.85
N PRO A 155 -28.10 -32.61 26.17
CA PRO A 155 -28.00 -31.31 26.80
C PRO A 155 -26.84 -30.47 26.25
N ASN A 156 -25.62 -31.02 26.17
CA ASN A 156 -24.47 -30.28 25.65
C ASN A 156 -24.62 -29.97 24.14
N GLY A 157 -25.20 -30.89 23.36
CA GLY A 157 -25.51 -30.66 21.94
C GLY A 157 -26.52 -29.54 21.71
N THR A 158 -27.48 -29.37 22.63
CA THR A 158 -28.42 -28.24 22.61
C THR A 158 -27.69 -26.90 22.79
N TRP A 159 -26.63 -26.87 23.61
CA TRP A 159 -25.75 -25.71 23.83
C TRP A 159 -24.74 -25.47 22.69
N ILE A 160 -24.71 -26.33 21.68
CA ILE A 160 -24.02 -26.07 20.40
C ILE A 160 -25.04 -25.55 19.38
N ILE A 161 -26.15 -26.25 19.19
CA ILE A 161 -27.11 -25.99 18.13
C ILE A 161 -27.82 -24.64 18.34
N LEU A 162 -28.38 -24.39 19.53
CA LEU A 162 -29.16 -23.18 19.77
C LEU A 162 -28.30 -21.91 19.73
N PRO A 163 -27.12 -21.84 20.38
CA PRO A 163 -26.24 -20.69 20.23
C PRO A 163 -25.76 -20.48 18.80
N THR A 164 -25.48 -21.55 18.04
CA THR A 164 -25.11 -21.43 16.61
C THR A 164 -26.25 -20.80 15.79
N ILE A 165 -27.50 -21.21 16.01
CA ILE A 165 -28.67 -20.61 15.36
C ILE A 165 -28.82 -19.14 15.77
N VAL A 166 -28.63 -18.81 17.06
CA VAL A 166 -28.66 -17.43 17.56
C VAL A 166 -27.57 -16.59 16.89
N SER A 167 -26.34 -17.09 16.76
CA SER A 167 -25.24 -16.41 16.09
C SER A 167 -25.55 -16.15 14.61
N ILE A 168 -26.14 -17.11 13.89
CA ILE A 168 -26.53 -16.91 12.49
C ILE A 168 -27.62 -15.84 12.38
N VAL A 169 -28.64 -15.90 13.25
CA VAL A 169 -29.74 -14.93 13.21
C VAL A 169 -29.26 -13.53 13.57
N LEU A 170 -28.52 -13.36 14.67
CA LEU A 170 -27.98 -12.06 15.06
C LEU A 170 -26.90 -11.54 14.08
N GLY A 171 -26.09 -12.43 13.51
CA GLY A 171 -25.12 -12.10 12.47
C GLY A 171 -25.78 -11.53 11.22
N ARG A 172 -26.92 -12.08 10.79
CA ARG A 172 -27.73 -11.50 9.70
C ARG A 172 -28.26 -10.11 10.05
N TYR A 173 -28.67 -9.87 11.29
CA TYR A 173 -29.08 -8.54 11.75
C TYR A 173 -27.93 -7.52 11.71
N ILE A 174 -26.72 -7.94 12.11
CA ILE A 174 -25.53 -7.10 12.08
C ILE A 174 -25.14 -6.79 10.62
N ALA A 175 -25.10 -7.79 9.74
CA ALA A 175 -24.80 -7.61 8.33
C ALA A 175 -25.79 -6.66 7.64
N ALA A 176 -27.10 -6.85 7.87
CA ALA A 176 -28.14 -5.96 7.33
C ALA A 176 -28.06 -4.53 7.89
N ALA A 177 -27.56 -4.35 9.12
CA ALA A 177 -27.33 -3.02 9.69
C ALA A 177 -26.10 -2.34 9.05
N LEU A 178 -25.02 -3.08 8.82
CA LEU A 178 -23.81 -2.57 8.17
C LEU A 178 -24.05 -2.22 6.70
N GLU A 179 -24.80 -3.04 5.97
CA GLU A 179 -25.24 -2.73 4.60
C GLU A 179 -26.10 -1.45 4.58
N ARG A 180 -26.95 -1.23 5.59
CA ARG A 180 -27.75 -0.01 5.69
C ARG A 180 -26.93 1.23 6.03
N ASP A 181 -25.94 1.16 6.92
CA ASP A 181 -25.06 2.31 7.21
C ASP A 181 -24.10 2.61 6.03
N ALA A 182 -23.73 1.61 5.24
CA ALA A 182 -23.07 1.83 3.95
C ALA A 182 -23.99 2.53 2.92
N ILE A 183 -25.32 2.37 3.05
CA ILE A 183 -26.35 3.00 2.21
C ILE A 183 -26.83 4.35 2.80
N TYR A 184 -26.68 4.60 4.11
CA TYR A 184 -27.28 5.75 4.83
C TYR A 184 -26.31 6.53 5.73
N SER A 185 -25.00 6.46 5.55
CA SER A 185 -24.07 7.40 6.20
C SER A 185 -23.93 8.67 5.35
N PRO A 186 -24.67 9.76 5.62
CA PRO A 186 -24.19 11.07 5.23
C PRO A 186 -22.94 11.30 6.07
N ALA A 187 -21.80 11.39 5.40
CA ALA A 187 -20.64 12.06 5.96
C ALA A 187 -21.13 13.33 6.66
N SER A 188 -20.71 13.50 7.91
CA SER A 188 -21.00 14.64 8.75
C SER A 188 -20.50 15.93 8.08
N ASN A 189 -21.31 16.46 7.18
CA ASN A 189 -21.38 17.86 6.82
C ASN A 189 -22.83 18.23 7.05
N SER A 190 -23.07 19.00 8.11
CA SER A 190 -24.30 19.78 8.23
C SER A 190 -24.46 20.58 6.94
N LEU A 191 -25.33 20.12 6.04
CA LEU A 191 -25.86 20.95 4.97
C LEU A 191 -26.50 22.18 5.62
N PRO A 192 -26.30 23.40 5.08
CA PRO A 192 -27.08 24.53 5.53
C PRO A 192 -28.57 24.26 5.23
N PRO A 193 -29.49 24.74 6.07
CA PRO A 193 -30.92 24.52 5.87
C PRO A 193 -31.38 25.04 4.50
N ALA A 194 -32.43 24.43 3.96
CA ALA A 194 -33.10 24.83 2.73
C ALA A 194 -33.62 26.29 2.72
N GLU A 195 -33.48 27.03 3.82
CA GLU A 195 -33.73 28.46 3.92
C GLU A 195 -32.65 29.33 3.26
N PHE A 196 -31.44 28.82 2.99
CA PHE A 196 -30.36 29.61 2.38
C PHE A 196 -30.47 29.78 0.86
N LEU A 197 -31.34 29.00 0.20
CA LEU A 197 -31.51 28.99 -1.27
C LEU A 197 -32.84 29.58 -1.75
N ALA A 198 -33.73 29.94 -0.82
CA ALA A 198 -34.94 30.71 -1.12
C ALA A 198 -34.68 32.18 -0.79
N GLY A 199 -34.57 33.02 -1.83
CA GLY A 199 -34.25 34.43 -1.69
C GLY A 199 -35.08 35.14 -0.61
N LYS A 200 -34.38 35.76 0.33
CA LYS A 200 -34.84 36.96 1.03
C LYS A 200 -33.87 38.09 0.71
N SER A 201 -34.43 39.12 0.09
CA SER A 201 -33.88 40.47 0.04
C SER A 201 -33.58 40.96 1.46
N ASP A 202 -32.53 41.77 1.57
CA ASP A 202 -32.07 42.47 2.77
C ASP A 202 -31.38 41.61 3.85
N THR A 203 -30.06 41.51 3.78
CA THR A 203 -29.12 42.10 4.77
C THR A 203 -27.68 41.66 4.46
N THR A 204 -26.75 42.58 4.71
CA THR A 204 -25.29 42.46 4.58
C THR A 204 -24.73 41.25 5.34
N LEU A 205 -24.25 40.24 4.62
CA LEU A 205 -23.39 39.17 5.15
C LEU A 205 -22.24 38.91 4.18
N THR A 206 -21.06 39.36 4.59
CA THR A 206 -19.74 39.08 4.04
C THR A 206 -19.23 37.74 4.54
N GLU A 207 -19.76 36.63 4.04
CA GLU A 207 -19.10 35.32 4.19
C GLU A 207 -19.14 34.61 2.85
N GLU A 208 -17.96 34.44 2.23
CA GLU A 208 -17.80 33.65 1.02
C GLU A 208 -18.16 32.18 1.30
N PRO A 209 -18.83 31.48 0.37
CA PRO A 209 -19.23 30.09 0.58
C PRO A 209 -18.00 29.20 0.80
N THR A 210 -18.12 28.35 1.82
CA THR A 210 -17.17 27.34 2.30
C THR A 210 -16.45 26.59 1.18
N GLN A 211 -15.11 26.49 1.30
CA GLN A 211 -14.22 25.76 0.39
C GLN A 211 -14.76 24.36 0.03
N LEU A 212 -14.88 24.06 -1.27
CA LEU A 212 -15.06 22.68 -1.71
C LEU A 212 -13.88 21.82 -1.24
N SER A 213 -14.17 20.73 -0.55
CA SER A 213 -13.18 19.71 -0.18
C SER A 213 -12.55 19.07 -1.44
N ALA A 214 -11.33 18.55 -1.29
CA ALA A 214 -10.61 17.96 -2.41
C ALA A 214 -11.35 16.75 -3.01
N ALA A 215 -11.47 16.70 -4.34
CA ALA A 215 -12.05 15.57 -5.04
C ALA A 215 -11.04 14.41 -5.12
N LEU A 216 -11.52 13.17 -4.96
CA LEU A 216 -10.72 11.96 -5.16
C LEU A 216 -10.58 11.66 -6.68
N PRO A 217 -9.37 11.70 -7.26
CA PRO A 217 -9.18 11.33 -8.66
C PRO A 217 -9.33 9.82 -8.83
N LEU A 218 -10.26 9.41 -9.68
CA LEU A 218 -10.53 8.00 -10.00
C LEU A 218 -10.63 7.80 -11.52
N THR A 219 -10.16 6.64 -12.01
CA THR A 219 -10.39 6.19 -13.38
C THR A 219 -11.60 5.26 -13.42
N PHE A 220 -12.69 5.72 -14.02
CA PHE A 220 -13.97 5.01 -14.08
C PHE A 220 -14.20 4.34 -15.44
N HIS A 221 -14.64 3.07 -15.43
CA HIS A 221 -14.92 2.28 -16.63
C HIS A 221 -16.43 1.97 -16.72
N PRO A 222 -17.26 2.84 -17.33
CA PRO A 222 -18.71 2.69 -17.43
C PRO A 222 -19.17 1.67 -18.49
N ARG A 223 -18.51 0.52 -18.60
CA ARG A 223 -18.84 -0.49 -19.62
C ARG A 223 -20.28 -0.97 -19.43
N ALA A 224 -21.08 -0.88 -20.47
CA ALA A 224 -22.50 -1.24 -20.49
C ALA A 224 -23.41 -0.48 -19.51
N LEU A 225 -22.92 0.59 -18.85
CA LEU A 225 -23.76 1.45 -18.02
C LEU A 225 -24.54 2.44 -18.89
N SER A 226 -25.79 2.71 -18.49
CA SER A 226 -26.62 3.72 -19.13
C SER A 226 -26.30 5.10 -18.55
N VAL A 227 -25.83 6.00 -19.41
CA VAL A 227 -25.47 7.38 -19.05
C VAL A 227 -26.48 8.34 -19.65
N LEU A 228 -27.05 9.22 -18.83
CA LEU A 228 -27.92 10.30 -19.28
C LEU A 228 -27.14 11.60 -19.45
N ILE A 229 -27.23 12.21 -20.63
CA ILE A 229 -26.72 13.54 -20.91
C ILE A 229 -27.89 14.47 -21.19
N VAL A 230 -28.02 15.54 -20.40
CA VAL A 230 -29.05 16.56 -20.55
C VAL A 230 -28.43 17.78 -21.23
N GLY A 231 -28.95 18.12 -22.40
CA GLY A 231 -28.54 19.27 -23.20
C GLY A 231 -28.19 18.93 -24.65
N SER A 232 -28.26 19.94 -25.52
CA SER A 232 -28.08 19.81 -26.97
C SER A 232 -26.91 20.63 -27.53
N ASN A 233 -25.97 21.04 -26.68
CA ASN A 233 -24.84 21.91 -27.05
C ASN A 233 -23.57 21.12 -27.40
N ARG A 234 -22.51 21.82 -27.84
CA ARG A 234 -21.23 21.20 -28.21
C ARG A 234 -20.55 20.47 -27.04
N LEU A 235 -20.80 20.91 -25.80
CA LEU A 235 -20.30 20.21 -24.62
C LEU A 235 -21.01 18.86 -24.45
N ALA A 236 -22.32 18.79 -24.66
CA ALA A 236 -23.09 17.54 -24.67
C ALA A 236 -22.50 16.54 -25.68
N ALA A 237 -22.21 16.98 -26.91
CA ALA A 237 -21.56 16.15 -27.93
C ALA A 237 -20.19 15.62 -27.45
N THR A 238 -19.38 16.49 -26.85
CA THR A 238 -18.05 16.12 -26.33
C THR A 238 -18.14 15.09 -25.19
N ARG A 239 -19.14 15.25 -24.30
CA ARG A 239 -19.39 14.28 -23.21
C ARG A 239 -19.93 12.97 -23.74
N ALA A 240 -20.82 13.00 -24.72
CA ALA A 240 -21.32 11.80 -25.39
C ALA A 240 -20.18 11.00 -26.01
N LEU A 241 -19.29 11.64 -26.77
CA LEU A 241 -18.10 11.00 -27.32
C LEU A 241 -17.20 10.39 -26.23
N SER A 242 -16.95 11.13 -25.14
CA SER A 242 -16.12 10.64 -24.03
C SER A 242 -16.68 9.36 -23.39
N PHE A 243 -18.00 9.28 -23.23
CA PHE A 243 -18.68 8.11 -22.67
C PHE A 243 -18.78 6.95 -23.66
N LEU A 244 -19.01 7.23 -24.95
CA LEU A 244 -19.01 6.22 -26.00
C LEU A 244 -17.63 5.58 -26.18
N GLU A 245 -16.55 6.36 -26.09
CA GLU A 245 -15.18 5.83 -26.08
C GLU A 245 -14.86 5.00 -24.83
N ALA A 246 -15.71 5.04 -23.80
CA ALA A 246 -15.60 4.25 -22.59
C ALA A 246 -16.62 3.10 -22.53
N ASP A 247 -17.18 2.73 -23.69
CA ASP A 247 -18.16 1.65 -23.88
C ASP A 247 -19.47 1.81 -23.07
N ALA A 248 -19.87 3.06 -22.80
CA ALA A 248 -21.14 3.35 -22.15
C ALA A 248 -22.29 3.46 -23.15
N LYS A 249 -23.50 3.14 -22.69
CA LYS A 249 -24.74 3.36 -23.44
C LYS A 249 -25.23 4.78 -23.17
N VAL A 250 -25.17 5.65 -24.17
CA VAL A 250 -25.48 7.08 -23.99
C VAL A 250 -26.91 7.41 -24.42
N PHE A 251 -27.69 7.92 -23.48
CA PHE A 251 -28.99 8.54 -23.69
C PHE A 251 -28.84 10.06 -23.63
N LEU A 252 -29.32 10.77 -24.64
CA LEU A 252 -29.26 12.22 -24.69
C LEU A 252 -30.66 12.81 -24.62
N LEU A 253 -30.93 13.61 -23.60
CA LEU A 253 -32.20 14.32 -23.41
C LEU A 253 -32.05 15.77 -23.87
N THR A 254 -32.86 16.15 -24.85
CA THR A 254 -32.96 17.55 -25.31
C THR A 254 -34.31 18.16 -24.94
N THR A 255 -34.28 19.40 -24.47
CA THR A 255 -35.46 20.25 -24.24
C THR A 255 -35.66 21.29 -25.34
N SER A 256 -34.74 21.36 -26.31
CA SER A 256 -34.72 22.35 -27.39
C SER A 256 -34.87 21.67 -28.75
N GLU A 257 -35.60 22.31 -29.66
CA GLU A 257 -35.68 21.91 -31.08
C GLU A 257 -34.35 22.13 -31.81
N VAL A 258 -33.49 23.01 -31.26
CA VAL A 258 -32.18 23.32 -31.85
C VAL A 258 -31.13 22.37 -31.26
N VAL A 259 -30.70 21.42 -32.09
CA VAL A 259 -29.65 20.44 -31.78
C VAL A 259 -28.44 20.71 -32.68
N VAL A 260 -27.24 20.80 -32.08
CA VAL A 260 -25.98 20.99 -32.82
C VAL A 260 -25.71 19.82 -33.75
N LYS A 261 -25.03 20.10 -34.87
CA LYS A 261 -24.77 19.13 -35.96
C LYS A 261 -24.11 17.85 -35.43
N GLU A 262 -23.15 17.98 -34.52
CA GLU A 262 -22.39 16.85 -33.97
C GLU A 262 -23.27 15.87 -33.17
N VAL A 263 -24.32 16.36 -32.48
CA VAL A 263 -25.26 15.48 -31.78
C VAL A 263 -26.15 14.74 -32.78
N LYS A 264 -26.58 15.41 -33.86
CA LYS A 264 -27.37 14.79 -34.94
C LYS A 264 -26.58 13.69 -35.65
N GLU A 265 -25.30 13.92 -35.95
CA GLU A 265 -24.42 12.93 -36.56
C GLU A 265 -24.26 11.67 -35.66
N LEU A 266 -24.17 11.86 -34.34
CA LEU A 266 -24.12 10.75 -33.38
C LEU A 266 -25.43 9.94 -33.34
N GLU A 267 -26.57 10.60 -33.45
CA GLU A 267 -27.89 9.96 -33.52
C GLU A 267 -28.08 9.18 -34.83
N GLU A 268 -27.77 9.81 -35.98
CA GLU A 268 -27.86 9.18 -37.31
C GLU A 268 -26.94 7.96 -37.43
N SER A 269 -25.79 7.99 -36.77
CA SER A 269 -24.87 6.84 -36.70
C SER A 269 -25.35 5.70 -35.77
N GLY A 270 -26.48 5.87 -35.07
CA GLY A 270 -27.03 4.90 -34.13
C GLY A 270 -26.22 4.75 -32.83
N ARG A 271 -25.29 5.67 -32.55
CA ARG A 271 -24.39 5.59 -31.38
C ARG A 271 -25.02 6.13 -30.10
N ILE A 272 -26.00 7.02 -30.19
CA ILE A 272 -26.74 7.57 -29.05
C ILE A 272 -28.24 7.38 -29.22
N SER A 273 -28.98 7.32 -28.11
CA SER A 273 -30.45 7.31 -28.12
C SER A 273 -30.98 8.67 -27.67
N LEU A 274 -31.68 9.38 -28.56
CA LEU A 274 -32.30 10.66 -28.24
C LEU A 274 -33.60 10.43 -27.47
N LEU A 275 -33.75 11.12 -26.34
CA LEU A 275 -34.98 11.16 -25.55
C LEU A 275 -35.61 12.55 -25.72
N GLN A 276 -36.91 12.58 -25.99
CA GLN A 276 -37.72 13.79 -25.91
C GLN A 276 -38.62 13.70 -24.69
N SER A 277 -38.45 14.62 -23.73
CA SER A 277 -39.31 14.68 -22.56
C SER A 277 -39.43 16.12 -22.04
N ALA A 278 -40.65 16.53 -21.72
CA ALA A 278 -40.97 17.78 -21.02
C ALA A 278 -40.85 17.62 -19.49
N ALA A 279 -39.78 16.95 -19.03
CA ALA A 279 -39.59 16.63 -17.62
C ALA A 279 -39.43 17.91 -16.77
N SER A 280 -40.47 18.23 -16.00
CA SER A 280 -40.58 19.48 -15.24
C SER A 280 -40.52 19.29 -13.72
N ASN A 281 -40.77 18.08 -13.20
CA ASN A 281 -40.82 17.80 -11.77
C ASN A 281 -40.03 16.53 -11.38
N SER A 282 -39.78 16.36 -10.07
CA SER A 282 -38.95 15.28 -9.52
C SER A 282 -39.50 13.88 -9.81
N VAL A 283 -40.82 13.72 -9.89
CA VAL A 283 -41.49 12.44 -10.18
C VAL A 283 -41.18 11.99 -11.60
N VAL A 284 -41.34 12.88 -12.59
CA VAL A 284 -41.04 12.56 -14.00
C VAL A 284 -39.55 12.25 -14.20
N TRP A 285 -38.65 12.94 -13.47
CA TRP A 285 -37.23 12.60 -13.49
C TRP A 285 -36.96 11.22 -12.90
N SER A 286 -37.60 10.86 -11.79
CA SER A 286 -37.41 9.54 -11.18
C SER A 286 -37.91 8.41 -12.08
N GLU A 287 -39.05 8.59 -12.74
CA GLU A 287 -39.59 7.62 -13.71
C GLU A 287 -38.70 7.48 -14.94
N LEU A 288 -38.16 8.60 -15.47
CA LEU A 288 -37.27 8.58 -16.63
C LEU A 288 -35.95 7.86 -16.31
N LEU A 289 -35.34 8.17 -15.17
CA LEU A 289 -34.09 7.55 -14.73
C LEU A 289 -34.26 6.05 -14.50
N ALA A 290 -35.37 5.64 -13.87
CA ALA A 290 -35.69 4.23 -13.64
C ALA A 290 -36.00 3.47 -14.95
N LYS A 291 -36.76 4.08 -15.87
CA LYS A 291 -37.16 3.46 -17.15
C LYS A 291 -35.98 3.08 -18.03
N HIS A 292 -34.93 3.90 -18.01
CA HIS A 292 -33.72 3.71 -18.82
C HIS A 292 -32.54 3.15 -18.04
N ASP A 293 -32.76 2.75 -16.78
CA ASP A 293 -31.74 2.18 -15.88
C ASP A 293 -30.48 3.06 -15.80
N ILE A 294 -30.68 4.37 -15.65
CA ILE A 294 -29.59 5.35 -15.70
C ILE A 294 -28.71 5.22 -14.46
N SER A 295 -27.42 4.97 -14.68
CA SER A 295 -26.42 4.84 -13.62
C SER A 295 -25.53 6.07 -13.45
N LEU A 296 -25.55 7.00 -14.41
CA LEU A 296 -24.75 8.23 -14.38
C LEU A 296 -25.45 9.36 -15.13
N ALA A 297 -25.39 10.58 -14.60
CA ALA A 297 -25.99 11.76 -15.23
C ALA A 297 -24.98 12.89 -15.49
N CYS A 298 -25.18 13.62 -16.58
CA CYS A 298 -24.44 14.84 -16.90
C CYS A 298 -25.39 15.91 -17.44
N VAL A 299 -25.36 17.11 -16.87
CA VAL A 299 -26.16 18.25 -17.30
C VAL A 299 -25.23 19.31 -17.90
N THR A 300 -25.51 19.71 -19.13
CA THR A 300 -24.65 20.60 -19.93
C THR A 300 -25.34 21.87 -20.39
N ASP A 301 -26.67 21.94 -20.29
CA ASP A 301 -27.49 23.08 -20.71
C ASP A 301 -27.57 24.22 -19.67
N THR A 302 -26.78 24.15 -18.59
CA THR A 302 -26.59 25.23 -17.61
C THR A 302 -25.60 26.31 -18.06
N LEU A 303 -24.79 26.02 -19.10
CA LEU A 303 -23.79 26.96 -19.62
C LEU A 303 -24.41 28.26 -20.13
N ILE A 304 -23.78 29.39 -19.78
CA ILE A 304 -24.17 30.74 -20.22
C ILE A 304 -24.27 30.85 -21.74
N SER A 305 -23.44 30.12 -22.48
CA SER A 305 -23.42 30.13 -23.96
C SER A 305 -24.53 29.30 -24.61
N THR A 306 -25.39 28.61 -23.85
CA THR A 306 -26.46 27.78 -24.39
C THR A 306 -27.71 28.62 -24.68
N PRO A 307 -28.30 28.55 -25.90
CA PRO A 307 -29.47 29.37 -26.26
C PRO A 307 -30.69 29.17 -25.35
N SER A 308 -30.90 27.95 -24.88
CA SER A 308 -31.97 27.55 -23.95
C SER A 308 -31.37 27.14 -22.61
N ARG A 309 -30.83 28.12 -21.86
CA ARG A 309 -30.14 27.88 -20.59
C ARG A 309 -31.11 27.36 -19.52
N ARG A 310 -30.78 26.23 -18.90
CA ARG A 310 -31.53 25.67 -17.76
C ARG A 310 -31.40 26.57 -16.53
N SER A 311 -32.52 26.80 -15.85
CA SER A 311 -32.54 27.57 -14.60
C SER A 311 -31.88 26.81 -13.44
N PHE A 312 -31.31 27.54 -12.48
CA PHE A 312 -30.73 26.96 -11.27
C PHE A 312 -31.74 26.08 -10.51
N ALA A 313 -33.00 26.53 -10.38
CA ALA A 313 -34.07 25.77 -9.74
C ALA A 313 -34.32 24.42 -10.42
N SER A 314 -34.33 24.38 -11.76
CA SER A 314 -34.49 23.13 -12.50
C SER A 314 -33.27 22.20 -12.33
N ALA A 315 -32.06 22.74 -12.35
CA ALA A 315 -30.83 21.96 -12.11
C ALA A 315 -30.81 21.36 -10.68
N THR A 316 -31.27 22.11 -9.68
CA THR A 316 -31.39 21.63 -8.29
C THR A 316 -32.37 20.47 -8.16
N VAL A 317 -33.50 20.50 -8.88
CA VAL A 317 -34.46 19.37 -8.90
C VAL A 317 -33.80 18.11 -9.46
N ILE A 318 -33.07 18.22 -10.58
CA ILE A 318 -32.35 17.09 -11.18
C ILE A 318 -31.30 16.54 -10.21
N TYR A 319 -30.53 17.42 -9.57
CA TYR A 319 -29.53 17.07 -8.58
C TYR A 319 -30.14 16.31 -7.39
N GLN A 320 -31.21 16.83 -6.80
CA GLN A 320 -31.89 16.19 -5.67
C GLN A 320 -32.49 14.83 -6.05
N THR A 321 -33.08 14.71 -7.24
CA THR A 321 -33.60 13.42 -7.72
C THR A 321 -32.46 12.41 -7.92
N CYS A 322 -31.35 12.80 -8.54
CA CYS A 322 -30.20 11.90 -8.73
C CYS A 322 -29.60 11.46 -7.40
N LEU A 323 -29.45 12.37 -6.42
CA LEU A 323 -29.00 12.02 -5.07
C LEU A 323 -29.92 11.01 -4.38
N SER A 324 -31.24 11.20 -4.47
CA SER A 324 -32.21 10.28 -3.86
C SER A 324 -32.15 8.86 -4.45
N LEU A 325 -31.66 8.74 -5.69
CA LEU A 325 -31.49 7.48 -6.42
C LEU A 325 -30.03 6.99 -6.43
N HIS A 326 -29.12 7.66 -5.72
CA HIS A 326 -27.68 7.34 -5.69
C HIS A 326 -27.00 7.36 -7.07
N ILE A 327 -27.50 8.19 -7.99
CA ILE A 327 -26.93 8.39 -9.32
C ILE A 327 -25.92 9.53 -9.26
N PRO A 328 -24.64 9.30 -9.54
CA PRO A 328 -23.67 10.38 -9.60
C PRO A 328 -24.01 11.34 -10.75
N ILE A 329 -23.94 12.64 -10.48
CA ILE A 329 -24.32 13.69 -11.42
C ILE A 329 -23.23 14.75 -11.52
N ASN A 330 -22.95 15.19 -12.75
CA ASN A 330 -22.15 16.36 -13.02
C ASN A 330 -23.04 17.43 -13.64
N ILE A 331 -23.02 18.65 -13.09
CA ILE A 331 -23.69 19.82 -13.65
C ILE A 331 -22.60 20.81 -14.07
N SER A 332 -22.52 21.05 -15.38
CA SER A 332 -21.55 21.96 -15.97
C SER A 332 -21.70 23.35 -15.35
N ASP A 333 -20.58 24.02 -15.06
CA ASP A 333 -20.52 25.35 -14.41
C ASP A 333 -21.16 25.48 -13.00
N GLN A 334 -21.66 24.40 -12.41
CA GLN A 334 -22.21 24.37 -11.04
C GLN A 334 -21.50 23.29 -10.19
N PRO A 335 -20.28 23.57 -9.66
CA PRO A 335 -19.55 22.60 -8.83
C PRO A 335 -20.32 22.16 -7.59
N LEU A 336 -21.11 23.06 -6.97
CA LEU A 336 -21.91 22.77 -5.78
C LEU A 336 -23.09 21.82 -6.04
N LEU A 337 -23.53 21.70 -7.30
CA LEU A 337 -24.58 20.76 -7.73
C LEU A 337 -24.00 19.55 -8.47
N SER A 338 -22.72 19.23 -8.22
CA SER A 338 -22.02 18.12 -8.86
C SER A 338 -21.45 17.17 -7.81
N THR A 339 -21.67 15.88 -7.99
CA THR A 339 -21.02 14.84 -7.17
C THR A 339 -19.69 14.37 -7.75
N TYR A 340 -19.45 14.64 -9.04
CA TYR A 340 -18.16 14.41 -9.69
C TYR A 340 -17.84 15.53 -10.69
N THR A 341 -16.55 15.67 -11.03
CA THR A 341 -16.05 16.68 -11.98
C THR A 341 -15.24 16.02 -13.08
N PHE A 342 -15.41 16.49 -14.32
CA PHE A 342 -14.57 16.06 -15.43
C PHE A 342 -13.20 16.76 -15.40
N PRO A 343 -12.08 16.00 -15.30
CA PRO A 343 -10.76 16.58 -15.44
C PRO A 343 -10.45 16.94 -16.91
N SER A 344 -9.40 17.74 -17.09
CA SER A 344 -8.76 17.93 -18.39
C SER A 344 -7.97 16.68 -18.75
N VAL A 345 -8.49 15.86 -19.66
CA VAL A 345 -7.87 14.59 -20.07
C VAL A 345 -7.10 14.74 -21.39
N HIS A 346 -5.99 14.02 -21.52
CA HIS A 346 -5.29 13.74 -22.77
C HIS A 346 -5.08 12.23 -22.90
N ARG A 347 -5.42 11.67 -24.06
CA ARG A 347 -5.15 10.28 -24.42
C ARG A 347 -4.01 10.26 -25.44
N PHE A 348 -3.00 9.44 -25.19
CA PHE A 348 -1.85 9.34 -26.09
C PHE A 348 -2.20 8.48 -27.31
N ALA A 349 -1.45 8.65 -28.40
CA ALA A 349 -1.57 7.76 -29.56
C ALA A 349 -0.90 6.42 -29.25
N GLY A 350 -1.63 5.34 -29.51
CA GLY A 350 -1.19 3.96 -29.38
C GLY A 350 -0.78 3.36 -30.72
N ALA A 351 -0.60 2.04 -30.75
CA ALA A 351 -0.24 1.31 -31.97
C ALA A 351 -1.43 1.12 -32.92
N ASP A 352 -2.61 0.82 -32.38
CA ASP A 352 -3.81 0.43 -33.13
C ASP A 352 -4.99 1.39 -32.90
N GLY A 353 -4.72 2.59 -32.35
CA GLY A 353 -5.74 3.55 -31.95
C GLY A 353 -5.29 4.42 -30.76
N PRO A 354 -6.22 4.99 -29.98
CA PRO A 354 -5.90 5.66 -28.72
C PRO A 354 -5.25 4.66 -27.74
N SER A 355 -4.10 5.03 -27.18
CA SER A 355 -3.40 4.22 -26.19
C SER A 355 -4.21 4.09 -24.90
N HIS A 356 -3.93 3.03 -24.13
CA HIS A 356 -4.41 2.88 -22.76
C HIS A 356 -3.83 3.94 -21.80
N LEU A 357 -2.75 4.64 -22.17
CA LEU A 357 -2.19 5.71 -21.38
C LEU A 357 -3.02 7.00 -21.46
N GLN A 358 -3.39 7.54 -20.30
CA GLN A 358 -4.15 8.77 -20.16
C GLN A 358 -3.57 9.64 -19.06
N VAL A 359 -3.58 10.96 -19.26
CA VAL A 359 -3.24 11.94 -18.22
C VAL A 359 -4.46 12.82 -17.98
N ALA A 360 -4.84 12.96 -16.72
CA ALA A 360 -5.97 13.77 -16.27
C ALA A 360 -5.50 14.84 -15.28
N VAL A 361 -5.88 16.09 -15.52
CA VAL A 361 -5.58 17.21 -14.62
C VAL A 361 -6.88 17.82 -14.12
N SER A 362 -7.07 17.84 -12.80
CA SER A 362 -8.19 18.53 -12.14
C SER A 362 -7.66 19.70 -11.31
N THR A 363 -8.45 20.77 -11.23
CA THR A 363 -8.22 21.91 -10.32
C THR A 363 -9.41 22.07 -9.36
N ASN A 364 -10.20 21.00 -9.15
CA ASN A 364 -11.41 21.00 -8.32
C ASN A 364 -12.36 22.17 -8.61
N GLY A 365 -12.55 22.47 -9.91
CA GLY A 365 -13.41 23.55 -10.38
C GLY A 365 -12.81 24.97 -10.33
N GLN A 366 -11.68 25.19 -9.64
CA GLN A 366 -11.12 26.53 -9.39
C GLN A 366 -10.40 27.16 -10.60
N GLY A 367 -9.89 26.34 -11.53
CA GLY A 367 -9.00 26.81 -12.60
C GLY A 367 -9.11 25.98 -13.89
N CYS A 368 -10.28 25.96 -14.53
CA CYS A 368 -10.54 25.11 -15.71
C CYS A 368 -9.58 25.39 -16.89
N ARG A 369 -9.17 26.65 -17.11
CA ARG A 369 -8.16 26.98 -18.14
C ARG A 369 -6.74 26.60 -17.71
N MET A 370 -6.47 26.60 -16.40
CA MET A 370 -5.18 26.21 -15.86
C MET A 370 -4.94 24.72 -15.94
N SER A 371 -5.95 23.90 -15.66
CA SER A 371 -5.87 22.45 -15.88
C SER A 371 -5.50 22.11 -17.33
N GLY A 372 -6.06 22.85 -18.31
CA GLY A 372 -5.73 22.71 -19.71
C GLY A 372 -4.30 23.13 -20.09
N ARG A 373 -3.70 24.14 -19.42
CA ARG A 373 -2.30 24.53 -19.62
C ARG A 373 -1.34 23.52 -19.01
N ILE A 374 -1.58 23.11 -17.76
CA ILE A 374 -0.76 22.11 -17.05
C ILE A 374 -0.73 20.80 -17.83
N LYS A 375 -1.90 20.36 -18.32
CA LYS A 375 -1.98 19.18 -19.19
C LYS A 375 -1.07 19.29 -20.42
N ARG A 376 -1.06 20.43 -21.11
CA ARG A 376 -0.20 20.64 -22.29
C ARG A 376 1.28 20.58 -21.94
N GLU A 377 1.67 21.16 -20.80
CA GLU A 377 3.06 21.11 -20.32
C GLU A 377 3.49 19.65 -20.05
N ILE A 378 2.67 18.88 -19.34
CA ILE A 378 2.93 17.45 -19.06
C ILE A 378 3.06 16.66 -20.37
N VAL A 379 2.11 16.84 -21.29
CA VAL A 379 2.12 16.13 -22.58
C VAL A 379 3.34 16.50 -23.42
N SER A 380 3.78 17.76 -23.41
CA SER A 380 4.94 18.21 -24.19
C SER A 380 6.29 17.68 -23.70
N ARG A 381 6.37 17.26 -22.43
CA ARG A 381 7.59 16.70 -21.83
C ARG A 381 7.70 15.18 -21.95
N LEU A 382 6.60 14.51 -22.31
CA LEU A 382 6.59 13.07 -22.50
C LEU A 382 6.99 12.74 -23.96
N PRO A 383 7.72 11.63 -24.20
CA PRO A 383 8.05 11.20 -25.56
C PRO A 383 6.81 10.92 -26.40
N ALA A 384 6.85 11.23 -27.70
CA ALA A 384 5.70 11.09 -28.59
C ALA A 384 5.15 9.65 -28.67
N ASP A 385 6.03 8.65 -28.58
CA ASP A 385 5.67 7.22 -28.70
C ASP A 385 5.38 6.54 -27.35
N VAL A 386 5.28 7.31 -26.25
CA VAL A 386 5.04 6.76 -24.90
C VAL A 386 3.75 5.93 -24.82
N GLY A 387 2.71 6.28 -25.59
CA GLY A 387 1.47 5.50 -25.65
C GLY A 387 1.69 4.10 -26.24
N LYS A 388 2.41 4.01 -27.35
CA LYS A 388 2.78 2.72 -27.98
C LYS A 388 3.62 1.86 -27.05
N ALA A 389 4.55 2.48 -26.31
CA ALA A 389 5.37 1.77 -25.33
C ALA A 389 4.51 1.10 -24.24
N VAL A 390 3.54 1.84 -23.67
CA VAL A 390 2.60 1.30 -22.68
C VAL A 390 1.76 0.17 -23.24
N ASP A 391 1.23 0.33 -24.46
CA ASP A 391 0.42 -0.70 -25.11
C ASP A 391 1.25 -1.98 -25.37
N ASN A 392 2.51 -1.84 -25.79
CA ASN A 392 3.43 -2.96 -26.01
C ASN A 392 3.79 -3.69 -24.71
N VAL A 393 4.01 -2.97 -23.61
CA VAL A 393 4.21 -3.59 -22.28
C VAL A 393 2.95 -4.34 -21.85
N GLY A 394 1.76 -3.79 -22.11
CA GLY A 394 0.48 -4.47 -21.90
C GLY A 394 0.37 -5.79 -22.68
N ARG A 395 0.78 -5.76 -23.96
CA ARG A 395 0.84 -6.97 -24.81
C ARG A 395 1.83 -8.01 -24.28
N LEU A 396 3.04 -7.60 -23.88
CA LEU A 396 4.04 -8.46 -23.25
C LEU A 396 3.50 -9.15 -21.99
N ARG A 397 2.81 -8.39 -21.12
CA ARG A 397 2.18 -8.93 -19.90
C ARG A 397 1.10 -9.95 -20.23
N THR A 398 0.23 -9.68 -21.20
CA THR A 398 -0.82 -10.62 -21.62
C THR A 398 -0.21 -11.90 -22.20
N ARG A 399 0.83 -11.79 -23.03
CA ARG A 399 1.56 -12.94 -23.60
C ARG A 399 2.26 -13.78 -22.53
N ALA A 400 2.88 -13.14 -21.54
CA ALA A 400 3.49 -13.83 -20.41
C ALA A 400 2.47 -14.66 -19.60
N LYS A 401 1.21 -14.21 -19.54
CA LYS A 401 0.09 -14.89 -18.85
C LYS A 401 -0.62 -15.95 -19.70
N ALA A 402 -0.80 -15.73 -21.00
CA ALA A 402 -1.66 -16.55 -21.87
C ALA A 402 -1.15 -17.98 -22.14
N ARG A 403 0.11 -18.29 -21.78
CA ARG A 403 0.70 -19.64 -21.97
C ARG A 403 0.38 -20.66 -20.86
N ALA A 404 -0.51 -20.37 -19.89
CA ALA A 404 -1.08 -21.36 -18.93
C ALA A 404 -2.43 -20.89 -18.30
N LYS A 405 -3.28 -21.84 -17.86
CA LYS A 405 -4.56 -21.61 -17.15
C LYS A 405 -4.29 -21.24 -15.67
N ILE A 406 -5.01 -20.25 -15.14
CA ILE A 406 -4.87 -19.75 -13.77
C ILE A 406 -5.88 -20.46 -12.83
N SER A 407 -5.44 -20.82 -11.62
CA SER A 407 -6.29 -20.92 -10.42
C SER A 407 -6.20 -19.59 -9.64
N GLU A 408 -7.34 -19.02 -9.28
CA GLU A 408 -7.51 -17.65 -8.74
C GLU A 408 -7.11 -17.46 -7.25
N GLU A 409 -6.25 -18.29 -6.68
CA GLU A 409 -6.07 -18.37 -5.21
C GLU A 409 -4.73 -17.82 -4.64
N ASP A 410 -4.00 -16.93 -5.33
CA ASP A 410 -2.80 -16.30 -4.74
C ASP A 410 -2.99 -14.79 -4.49
N ASP A 411 -3.28 -14.45 -3.23
CA ASP A 411 -3.62 -13.12 -2.71
C ASP A 411 -2.38 -12.36 -2.15
N GLY A 412 -1.17 -12.75 -2.55
CA GLY A 412 0.07 -12.08 -2.16
C GLY A 412 0.33 -10.77 -2.93
N PRO A 413 0.79 -9.67 -2.30
CA PRO A 413 1.27 -8.52 -3.04
C PRO A 413 2.49 -8.92 -3.89
N LEU A 414 2.50 -8.60 -5.18
CA LEU A 414 3.56 -8.97 -6.15
C LEU A 414 5.01 -8.56 -5.76
N ASN A 415 5.17 -7.81 -4.67
CA ASN A 415 6.44 -7.37 -4.09
C ASN A 415 6.93 -8.23 -2.91
N THR A 416 6.27 -9.35 -2.55
CA THR A 416 6.78 -10.24 -1.50
C THR A 416 8.02 -11.03 -1.96
N PRO A 417 9.10 -11.07 -1.15
CA PRO A 417 10.16 -12.05 -1.34
C PRO A 417 9.64 -13.46 -1.03
N VAL A 418 9.78 -14.40 -1.96
CA VAL A 418 9.44 -15.82 -1.71
C VAL A 418 10.50 -16.44 -0.78
N PRO A 419 10.10 -17.20 0.27
CA PRO A 419 11.02 -18.00 1.06
C PRO A 419 11.74 -19.04 0.20
N GLN A 420 13.07 -19.16 0.35
CA GLN A 420 13.82 -20.20 -0.35
C GLN A 420 13.42 -21.59 0.14
N LEU A 421 13.16 -22.49 -0.82
CA LEU A 421 13.26 -23.93 -0.63
C LEU A 421 14.73 -24.25 -0.36
N SER A 422 15.14 -24.14 0.90
CA SER A 422 16.38 -24.72 1.40
C SER A 422 16.02 -25.99 2.16
N THR A 423 16.78 -27.06 1.90
CA THR A 423 16.70 -28.44 2.43
C THR A 423 15.86 -29.44 1.63
N LEU A 424 16.53 -30.14 0.70
CA LEU A 424 16.58 -31.60 0.62
C LEU A 424 17.56 -32.04 -0.48
N SER A 425 18.81 -32.30 -0.09
CA SER A 425 19.54 -33.54 -0.37
C SER A 425 21.05 -33.30 -0.28
N THR A 426 21.63 -33.78 0.80
CA THR A 426 23.00 -34.28 0.82
C THR A 426 23.16 -35.31 -0.30
N SER A 427 23.82 -34.94 -1.38
CA SER A 427 24.46 -35.89 -2.28
C SER A 427 25.82 -35.34 -2.68
N ARG A 428 26.85 -36.17 -2.50
CA ARG A 428 28.24 -35.92 -2.90
C ARG A 428 28.33 -35.64 -4.40
N PRO A 429 29.37 -34.94 -4.87
CA PRO A 429 29.58 -34.75 -6.29
C PRO A 429 29.98 -36.10 -6.91
N ASN A 430 29.15 -36.60 -7.82
CA ASN A 430 29.60 -37.58 -8.81
C ASN A 430 29.74 -36.86 -10.15
N SER A 431 30.86 -37.16 -10.80
CA SER A 431 31.24 -36.85 -12.17
C SER A 431 30.11 -37.11 -13.18
N ASP A 432 30.02 -36.20 -14.14
CA ASP A 432 29.37 -36.32 -15.45
C ASP A 432 27.86 -36.62 -15.47
N GLY A 433 27.07 -35.56 -15.71
CA GLY A 433 25.66 -35.66 -16.10
C GLY A 433 24.89 -34.34 -15.91
N GLU A 434 24.50 -33.70 -17.01
CA GLU A 434 23.53 -32.60 -17.00
C GLU A 434 22.22 -33.04 -16.33
N VAL A 435 21.87 -32.41 -15.21
CA VAL A 435 20.54 -32.53 -14.60
C VAL A 435 19.75 -31.28 -14.96
N THR A 436 19.02 -31.34 -16.07
CA THR A 436 18.03 -30.32 -16.45
C THR A 436 16.78 -30.53 -15.58
N GLN A 437 16.70 -29.85 -14.44
CA GLN A 437 15.46 -29.79 -13.66
C GLN A 437 14.40 -29.04 -14.49
N GLN A 438 13.37 -29.75 -14.96
CA GLN A 438 12.21 -29.14 -15.61
C GLN A 438 11.42 -28.33 -14.56
N LEU A 439 11.44 -27.01 -14.71
CA LEU A 439 10.68 -26.07 -13.86
C LEU A 439 9.18 -26.20 -14.13
N SER A 440 8.36 -26.12 -13.07
CA SER A 440 6.89 -26.10 -13.17
C SER A 440 6.43 -24.92 -14.06
N GLU A 441 5.33 -25.09 -14.81
CA GLU A 441 4.78 -24.04 -15.69
C GLU A 441 4.46 -22.75 -14.93
N GLU A 442 4.03 -22.85 -13.66
CA GLU A 442 3.74 -21.73 -12.78
C GLU A 442 5.01 -20.92 -12.44
N GLU A 443 6.13 -21.61 -12.17
CA GLU A 443 7.42 -20.97 -11.90
C GLU A 443 7.96 -20.26 -13.14
N GLN A 444 7.78 -20.86 -14.32
CA GLN A 444 8.15 -20.24 -15.59
C GLN A 444 7.31 -18.99 -15.86
N GLN A 445 6.01 -19.01 -15.54
CA GLN A 445 5.12 -17.86 -15.69
C GLN A 445 5.48 -16.71 -14.75
N LEU A 446 5.74 -16.99 -13.46
CA LEU A 446 6.19 -15.98 -12.49
C LEU A 446 7.50 -15.31 -12.95
N ARG A 447 8.42 -16.09 -13.52
CA ARG A 447 9.70 -15.57 -14.04
C ARG A 447 9.53 -14.74 -15.30
N ARG A 448 8.66 -15.14 -16.25
CA ARG A 448 8.29 -14.30 -17.42
C ARG A 448 7.65 -12.98 -16.99
N MET A 449 6.73 -13.01 -16.02
CA MET A 449 6.11 -11.80 -15.48
C MET A 449 7.12 -10.84 -14.83
N ARG A 450 8.13 -11.38 -14.14
CA ARG A 450 9.26 -10.59 -13.61
C ARG A 450 10.10 -9.96 -14.72
N TRP A 451 10.33 -10.67 -15.82
CA TRP A 451 11.07 -10.14 -16.97
C TRP A 451 10.34 -8.97 -17.63
N VAL A 452 9.02 -9.08 -17.83
CA VAL A 452 8.20 -7.97 -18.34
C VAL A 452 8.30 -6.72 -17.44
N TYR A 453 8.30 -6.90 -16.12
CA TYR A 453 8.49 -5.80 -15.17
C TYR A 453 9.85 -5.10 -15.37
N GLN A 454 10.93 -5.88 -15.52
CA GLN A 454 12.26 -5.32 -15.79
C GLN A 454 12.33 -4.55 -17.11
N MET A 455 11.74 -5.10 -18.18
CA MET A 455 11.66 -4.40 -19.45
C MET A 455 10.93 -3.06 -19.29
N SER A 456 9.81 -3.02 -18.54
CA SER A 456 9.05 -1.79 -18.32
C SER A 456 9.76 -0.74 -17.48
N GLU A 457 10.69 -1.14 -16.61
CA GLU A 457 11.42 -0.24 -15.71
C GLU A 457 12.69 0.32 -16.36
N TYR A 458 13.39 -0.49 -17.17
CA TYR A 458 14.74 -0.16 -17.64
C TYR A 458 14.85 0.13 -19.13
N TYR A 459 13.90 -0.28 -19.96
CA TYR A 459 13.99 -0.04 -21.40
C TYR A 459 13.44 1.35 -21.73
N SER A 460 14.07 2.04 -22.68
CA SER A 460 13.59 3.35 -23.11
C SER A 460 12.20 3.24 -23.74
N PHE A 461 11.40 4.31 -23.62
CA PHE A 461 10.07 4.37 -24.23
C PHE A 461 10.11 4.15 -25.76
N GLU A 462 11.15 4.63 -26.44
CA GLU A 462 11.31 4.45 -27.88
C GLU A 462 11.52 2.97 -28.24
N HIS A 463 12.38 2.27 -27.49
CA HIS A 463 12.63 0.86 -27.73
C HIS A 463 11.38 0.03 -27.44
N LEU A 464 10.69 0.29 -26.32
CA LEU A 464 9.44 -0.38 -25.99
C LEU A 464 8.33 -0.11 -27.01
N ALA A 465 8.31 1.06 -27.65
CA ALA A 465 7.35 1.39 -28.70
C ALA A 465 7.62 0.65 -30.02
N LYS A 466 8.87 0.30 -30.32
CA LYS A 466 9.28 -0.34 -31.57
C LYS A 466 9.27 -1.88 -31.54
N ILE A 467 9.22 -2.48 -30.35
CA ILE A 467 9.30 -3.93 -30.21
C ILE A 467 8.17 -4.65 -30.97
N SER A 468 8.56 -5.56 -31.85
CA SER A 468 7.64 -6.36 -32.68
C SER A 468 7.08 -7.55 -31.90
N ASN A 469 5.98 -8.15 -32.38
CA ASN A 469 5.40 -9.34 -31.75
C ASN A 469 6.39 -10.52 -31.69
N GLU A 470 7.22 -10.69 -32.72
CA GLU A 470 8.23 -11.76 -32.76
C GLU A 470 9.36 -11.51 -31.76
N GLU A 471 9.80 -10.27 -31.61
CA GLU A 471 10.80 -9.89 -30.59
C GLU A 471 10.24 -10.00 -29.18
N MET A 472 8.95 -9.72 -28.97
CA MET A 472 8.29 -9.95 -27.69
C MET A 472 8.29 -11.44 -27.31
N ASP A 473 7.97 -12.33 -28.26
CA ASP A 473 7.97 -13.77 -28.00
C ASP A 473 9.39 -14.29 -27.76
N LYS A 474 10.37 -13.84 -28.55
CA LYS A 474 11.79 -14.13 -28.32
C LYS A 474 12.26 -13.63 -26.95
N ALA A 475 11.91 -12.40 -26.56
CA ALA A 475 12.27 -11.84 -25.26
C ALA A 475 11.70 -12.65 -24.09
N LEU A 476 10.55 -13.31 -24.28
CA LEU A 476 9.92 -14.19 -23.29
C LEU A 476 10.50 -15.63 -23.31
N GLU A 477 11.21 -16.03 -24.37
CA GLU A 477 11.82 -17.36 -24.55
C GLU A 477 13.33 -17.38 -24.20
N ILE A 478 14.06 -16.30 -24.48
CA ILE A 478 15.52 -16.15 -24.26
C ILE A 478 15.91 -16.16 -22.76
N TRP A 479 14.94 -16.13 -21.85
CA TRP A 479 15.14 -15.98 -20.41
C TRP A 479 15.96 -17.11 -19.72
N GLY A 480 16.31 -18.19 -20.44
CA GLY A 480 17.02 -19.37 -19.93
C GLY A 480 18.30 -19.82 -20.67
N GLN A 481 18.73 -19.16 -21.75
CA GLN A 481 19.99 -19.50 -22.43
C GLN A 481 21.08 -18.45 -22.17
N ARG A 482 22.28 -18.91 -21.79
CA ARG A 482 23.51 -18.13 -21.85
C ARG A 482 23.86 -17.93 -23.33
N ASP A 483 23.47 -16.80 -23.92
CA ASP A 483 24.42 -15.91 -24.63
C ASP A 483 23.80 -14.64 -25.22
N GLU A 484 24.65 -13.61 -25.29
CA GLU A 484 24.54 -12.29 -25.94
C GLU A 484 23.46 -11.30 -25.45
N GLY A 485 23.70 -10.76 -24.25
CA GLY A 485 23.00 -9.60 -23.69
C GLY A 485 23.40 -8.26 -24.30
N TYR A 486 23.07 -8.03 -25.58
CA TYR A 486 23.03 -6.69 -26.17
C TYR A 486 21.61 -6.13 -26.09
N LEU A 487 21.48 -4.91 -25.59
CA LEU A 487 20.23 -4.15 -25.75
C LEU A 487 20.11 -3.75 -27.24
N PRO A 488 18.96 -3.96 -27.93
CA PRO A 488 18.87 -3.81 -29.39
C PRO A 488 18.89 -2.37 -29.94
N HIS A 489 19.38 -1.38 -29.20
CA HIS A 489 19.47 0.01 -29.68
C HIS A 489 20.90 0.47 -30.03
N HIS A 490 21.92 -0.39 -29.89
CA HIS A 490 23.31 -0.04 -30.20
C HIS A 490 24.04 -1.12 -31.01
N ASP A 491 23.65 -1.29 -32.28
CA ASP A 491 24.45 -2.00 -33.27
C ASP A 491 25.49 -1.06 -33.89
N ALA A 492 26.58 -0.79 -33.15
CA ALA A 492 27.74 -0.11 -33.72
C ALA A 492 28.70 -1.13 -34.34
N LYS A 493 28.99 -0.96 -35.65
CA LYS A 493 30.01 -1.74 -36.37
C LYS A 493 31.38 -1.54 -35.72
N VAL A 494 32.03 -2.67 -35.41
CA VAL A 494 33.34 -2.77 -34.77
C VAL A 494 34.39 -1.97 -35.55
N ALA A 495 35.00 -0.96 -34.91
CA ALA A 495 36.21 -0.32 -35.41
C ALA A 495 37.41 -1.26 -35.15
N ASN A 496 38.25 -1.44 -36.17
CA ASN A 496 39.37 -2.37 -36.19
C ASN A 496 40.29 -2.28 -34.95
N ALA A 497 40.60 -3.45 -34.39
CA ALA A 497 41.53 -3.63 -33.28
C ALA A 497 42.93 -3.13 -33.64
N SER A 498 43.49 -2.26 -32.80
CA SER A 498 44.93 -1.96 -32.80
C SER A 498 45.63 -2.85 -31.76
N GLU A 499 46.89 -3.20 -32.01
CA GLU A 499 47.77 -4.04 -31.16
C GLU A 499 48.08 -3.49 -29.75
N LYS A 500 47.34 -2.49 -29.26
CA LYS A 500 47.51 -1.95 -27.90
C LYS A 500 46.63 -2.72 -26.93
N LYS A 501 47.20 -3.20 -25.82
CA LYS A 501 46.44 -3.69 -24.67
C LYS A 501 45.42 -2.62 -24.24
N GLY A 502 44.18 -3.05 -24.02
CA GLY A 502 43.10 -2.17 -23.57
C GLY A 502 43.31 -1.68 -22.13
N ARG A 503 42.36 -0.90 -21.62
CA ARG A 503 42.43 -0.35 -20.25
C ARG A 503 41.08 -0.43 -19.55
N ILE A 504 41.11 -0.57 -18.23
CA ILE A 504 39.93 -0.63 -17.38
C ILE A 504 39.90 0.62 -16.49
N LEU A 505 38.80 1.36 -16.54
CA LEU A 505 38.52 2.54 -15.74
C LEU A 505 37.38 2.22 -14.78
N LEU A 506 37.67 2.18 -13.48
CA LEU A 506 36.68 1.94 -12.43
C LEU A 506 36.20 3.29 -11.91
N ILE A 507 34.97 3.69 -12.21
CA ILE A 507 34.52 5.07 -11.97
C ILE A 507 33.29 5.13 -11.07
N GLY A 508 33.25 6.12 -10.19
CA GLY A 508 32.08 6.43 -9.37
C GLY A 508 31.13 7.39 -10.07
N SER A 509 29.83 7.06 -10.12
CA SER A 509 28.79 7.91 -10.71
C SER A 509 28.35 9.06 -9.79
N GLY A 510 28.76 9.05 -8.53
CA GLY A 510 28.17 9.92 -7.51
C GLY A 510 26.81 9.40 -6.99
N PRO A 511 26.09 10.20 -6.17
CA PRO A 511 24.86 9.76 -5.50
C PRO A 511 23.67 9.61 -6.44
N GLY A 512 23.65 10.34 -7.56
CA GLY A 512 22.68 10.12 -8.63
C GLY A 512 22.59 11.20 -9.69
N HIS A 513 22.62 12.48 -9.33
CA HIS A 513 22.49 13.58 -10.29
C HIS A 513 23.74 13.72 -11.19
N PRO A 514 23.60 13.91 -12.52
CA PRO A 514 24.73 14.06 -13.42
C PRO A 514 25.68 15.21 -13.09
N GLY A 515 25.14 16.33 -12.61
CA GLY A 515 25.95 17.46 -12.11
C GLY A 515 26.89 17.13 -10.93
N LEU A 516 26.77 15.96 -10.30
CA LEU A 516 27.66 15.47 -9.24
C LEU A 516 28.69 14.44 -9.72
N LEU A 517 28.74 14.16 -11.03
CA LEU A 517 29.86 13.43 -11.63
C LEU A 517 31.13 14.27 -11.53
N THR A 518 32.26 13.61 -11.25
CA THR A 518 33.55 14.26 -11.40
C THR A 518 33.84 14.50 -12.88
N MET A 519 34.57 15.57 -13.21
CA MET A 519 34.97 15.84 -14.59
C MET A 519 35.78 14.68 -15.20
N ALA A 520 36.54 13.98 -14.37
CA ALA A 520 37.26 12.77 -14.76
C ALA A 520 36.30 11.61 -15.12
N ALA A 521 35.27 11.36 -14.31
CA ALA A 521 34.26 10.33 -14.58
C ALA A 521 33.46 10.65 -15.85
N HIS A 522 33.04 11.91 -16.03
CA HIS A 522 32.36 12.36 -17.25
C HIS A 522 33.23 12.16 -18.50
N THR A 523 34.52 12.51 -18.43
CA THR A 523 35.47 12.31 -19.54
C THR A 523 35.70 10.83 -19.83
N ALA A 524 35.78 10.00 -18.78
CA ALA A 524 35.91 8.55 -18.92
C ALA A 524 34.70 7.93 -19.63
N LEU A 525 33.47 8.32 -19.25
CA LEU A 525 32.24 7.86 -19.90
C LEU A 525 32.21 8.18 -21.40
N ARG A 526 32.64 9.39 -21.78
CA ARG A 526 32.66 9.81 -23.19
C ARG A 526 33.75 9.17 -24.04
N THR A 527 34.80 8.65 -23.43
CA THR A 527 35.94 8.04 -24.14
C THR A 527 35.93 6.51 -24.10
N ALA A 528 34.93 5.93 -23.42
CA ALA A 528 34.75 4.49 -23.31
C ALA A 528 34.26 3.89 -24.62
N THR A 529 34.74 2.69 -24.94
CA THR A 529 34.20 1.85 -26.02
C THR A 529 33.21 0.81 -25.48
N LEU A 530 33.37 0.45 -24.20
CA LEU A 530 32.46 -0.42 -23.44
C LEU A 530 32.23 0.16 -22.05
N VAL A 531 30.96 0.30 -21.66
CA VAL A 531 30.53 0.70 -20.32
C VAL A 531 29.80 -0.46 -19.67
N LEU A 532 30.23 -0.77 -18.45
CA LEU A 532 29.81 -1.86 -17.60
C LEU A 532 29.19 -1.27 -16.33
N SER A 533 27.87 -1.08 -16.33
CA SER A 533 27.18 -0.34 -15.27
C SER A 533 26.54 -1.24 -14.22
N ASP A 534 26.58 -0.81 -12.96
CA ASP A 534 25.71 -1.34 -11.91
C ASP A 534 24.24 -0.97 -12.17
N LYS A 535 23.32 -1.82 -11.69
CA LYS A 535 21.87 -1.61 -11.75
C LYS A 535 21.41 -0.31 -11.05
N LEU A 536 22.12 0.11 -10.01
CA LEU A 536 21.69 1.25 -9.17
C LEU A 536 22.11 2.61 -9.74
N VAL A 537 22.81 2.64 -10.88
CA VAL A 537 23.19 3.89 -11.54
C VAL A 537 21.95 4.52 -12.19
N PRO A 538 21.62 5.79 -11.90
CA PRO A 538 20.42 6.42 -12.45
C PRO A 538 20.44 6.59 -13.96
N ALA A 539 19.25 6.61 -14.56
CA ALA A 539 19.07 6.72 -16.01
C ALA A 539 19.67 8.01 -16.59
N GLU A 540 19.64 9.10 -15.83
CA GLU A 540 20.21 10.39 -16.21
C GLU A 540 21.73 10.34 -16.37
N ILE A 541 22.42 9.48 -15.60
CA ILE A 541 23.85 9.22 -15.77
C ILE A 541 24.10 8.37 -17.01
N LEU A 542 23.28 7.33 -17.22
CA LEU A 542 23.39 6.45 -18.37
C LEU A 542 23.15 7.20 -19.68
N ALA A 543 22.29 8.21 -19.68
CA ALA A 543 22.03 9.08 -20.82
C ALA A 543 23.24 9.94 -21.26
N LEU A 544 24.28 10.06 -20.41
CA LEU A 544 25.53 10.74 -20.80
C LEU A 544 26.46 9.86 -21.63
N ILE A 545 26.21 8.55 -21.68
CA ILE A 545 27.01 7.60 -22.45
C ILE A 545 26.74 7.83 -23.94
N PRO A 546 27.78 8.03 -24.78
CA PRO A 546 27.58 8.22 -26.21
C PRO A 546 26.90 7.02 -26.88
N ASP A 547 26.05 7.27 -27.87
CA ASP A 547 25.37 6.20 -28.61
C ASP A 547 26.32 5.25 -29.36
N SER A 548 27.57 5.66 -29.58
CA SER A 548 28.62 4.83 -30.17
C SER A 548 29.24 3.81 -29.20
N THR A 549 28.94 3.91 -27.90
CA THR A 549 29.58 3.14 -26.84
C THR A 549 28.68 1.98 -26.41
N LYS A 550 29.23 0.77 -26.34
CA LYS A 550 28.48 -0.41 -25.89
C LYS A 550 28.16 -0.28 -24.39
N LEU A 551 26.91 -0.47 -23.99
CA LEU A 551 26.49 -0.46 -22.58
C LEU A 551 25.98 -1.85 -22.16
N HIS A 552 26.55 -2.38 -21.07
CA HIS A 552 26.08 -3.58 -20.41
C HIS A 552 25.73 -3.27 -18.95
N ILE A 553 24.54 -3.66 -18.51
CA ILE A 553 24.01 -3.39 -17.16
C ILE A 553 23.96 -4.69 -16.38
N ALA A 554 24.53 -4.70 -15.18
CA ALA A 554 24.62 -5.87 -14.32
C ALA A 554 23.23 -6.43 -13.94
N LYS A 555 23.02 -7.73 -14.16
CA LYS A 555 21.79 -8.45 -13.81
C LYS A 555 21.78 -8.85 -12.32
N LYS A 556 21.64 -7.87 -11.42
CA LYS A 556 21.66 -8.11 -9.97
C LYS A 556 20.26 -8.43 -9.43
N PHE A 557 20.06 -9.67 -8.98
CA PHE A 557 18.88 -10.12 -8.24
C PHE A 557 19.22 -10.36 -6.75
N PRO A 558 18.26 -10.24 -5.81
CA PRO A 558 18.48 -10.65 -4.42
C PRO A 558 18.99 -12.11 -4.37
N GLY A 559 20.16 -12.33 -3.76
CA GLY A 559 20.80 -13.64 -3.67
C GLY A 559 21.84 -13.97 -4.76
N ASN A 560 21.90 -13.23 -5.88
CA ASN A 560 22.89 -13.46 -6.97
C ASN A 560 23.92 -12.32 -7.11
N ALA A 561 24.20 -11.60 -6.03
CA ALA A 561 25.10 -10.45 -6.05
C ALA A 561 26.56 -10.84 -6.32
N GLU A 562 27.00 -12.03 -5.91
CA GLU A 562 28.35 -12.54 -6.19
C GLU A 562 28.49 -12.98 -7.66
N GLY A 563 27.50 -13.68 -8.22
CA GLY A 563 27.52 -14.10 -9.63
C GLY A 563 27.54 -12.93 -10.60
N ALA A 564 26.66 -11.94 -10.40
CA ALA A 564 26.66 -10.72 -11.22
C ALA A 564 27.98 -9.94 -11.10
N GLN A 565 28.62 -9.93 -9.92
CA GLN A 565 29.91 -9.28 -9.75
C GLN A 565 31.01 -9.97 -10.58
N ASN A 566 31.05 -11.30 -10.56
CA ASN A 566 32.04 -12.08 -11.33
C ASN A 566 31.85 -11.91 -12.83
N GLU A 567 30.60 -11.96 -13.31
CA GLU A 567 30.26 -11.70 -14.71
C GLU A 567 30.78 -10.33 -15.18
N MET A 568 30.57 -9.27 -14.39
CA MET A 568 31.06 -7.93 -14.74
C MET A 568 32.59 -7.85 -14.76
N MET A 569 33.28 -8.59 -13.88
CA MET A 569 34.75 -8.64 -13.87
C MET A 569 35.28 -9.42 -15.09
N GLU A 570 34.66 -10.53 -15.46
CA GLU A 570 35.02 -11.31 -16.65
C GLU A 570 34.82 -10.49 -17.93
N LEU A 571 33.66 -9.84 -18.08
CA LEU A 571 33.38 -8.97 -19.23
C LEU A 571 34.35 -7.79 -19.32
N ALA A 572 34.75 -7.21 -18.18
CA ALA A 572 35.72 -6.13 -18.17
C ALA A 572 37.10 -6.59 -18.64
N LEU A 573 37.50 -7.79 -18.20
CA LEU A 573 38.74 -8.42 -18.59
C LEU A 573 38.76 -8.74 -20.08
N GLU A 574 37.70 -9.36 -20.60
CA GLU A 574 37.56 -9.68 -22.03
C GLU A 574 37.60 -8.43 -22.91
N GLY A 575 36.87 -7.38 -22.54
CA GLY A 575 36.92 -6.10 -23.26
C GLY A 575 38.33 -5.52 -23.29
N ALA A 576 39.01 -5.50 -22.14
CA ALA A 576 40.38 -4.99 -22.06
C ALA A 576 41.38 -5.84 -22.86
N GLN A 577 41.19 -7.17 -22.91
CA GLN A 577 41.98 -8.08 -23.76
C GLN A 577 41.77 -7.83 -25.26
N ARG A 578 40.56 -7.40 -25.66
CA ARG A 578 40.25 -6.96 -27.03
C ARG A 578 40.77 -5.57 -27.39
N GLY A 579 41.50 -4.91 -26.49
CA GLY A 579 42.04 -3.56 -26.74
C GLY A 579 41.07 -2.43 -26.41
N GLU A 580 39.92 -2.72 -25.78
CA GLU A 580 38.87 -1.74 -25.51
C GLU A 580 39.23 -0.81 -24.34
N THR A 581 38.68 0.40 -24.34
CA THR A 581 38.61 1.24 -23.13
C THR A 581 37.32 0.89 -22.40
N VAL A 582 37.46 0.07 -21.38
CA VAL A 582 36.34 -0.42 -20.56
C VAL A 582 36.13 0.54 -19.39
N VAL A 583 34.92 1.06 -19.24
CA VAL A 583 34.48 1.79 -18.05
C VAL A 583 33.59 0.88 -17.22
N ARG A 584 33.99 0.64 -15.98
CA ARG A 584 33.18 -0.01 -14.96
C ARG A 584 32.54 1.06 -14.07
N LEU A 585 31.27 1.35 -14.33
CA LEU A 585 30.51 2.42 -13.68
C LEU A 585 29.79 1.90 -12.45
N LYS A 586 30.12 2.48 -11.29
CA LYS A 586 29.60 2.09 -9.97
C LYS A 586 28.86 3.25 -9.32
N GLN A 587 27.78 2.97 -8.62
CA GLN A 587 27.05 4.02 -7.89
C GLN A 587 27.86 4.53 -6.70
N GLY A 588 27.86 5.85 -6.48
CA GLY A 588 28.60 6.48 -5.38
C GLY A 588 30.10 6.50 -5.66
N ASP A 589 30.89 6.05 -4.70
CA ASP A 589 32.35 5.91 -4.81
C ASP A 589 32.76 4.43 -4.93
N PRO A 590 33.70 4.06 -5.83
CA PRO A 590 34.09 2.66 -6.03
C PRO A 590 34.62 1.95 -4.78
N PHE A 591 35.26 2.66 -3.86
CA PHE A 591 35.92 2.09 -2.69
C PHE A 591 35.10 2.20 -1.40
N VAL A 592 34.02 2.98 -1.39
CA VAL A 592 33.11 3.07 -0.25
C VAL A 592 31.95 2.09 -0.42
N TYR A 593 32.07 0.90 0.17
CA TYR A 593 31.08 -0.20 0.05
C TYR A 593 30.73 -0.62 -1.39
N GLY A 594 31.48 -0.15 -2.39
CA GLY A 594 31.31 -0.51 -3.79
C GLY A 594 31.95 -1.84 -4.17
N ARG A 595 32.79 -2.45 -3.33
CA ARG A 595 33.63 -3.62 -3.66
C ARG A 595 34.69 -3.37 -4.75
N GLY A 596 35.02 -2.10 -5.04
CA GLY A 596 36.00 -1.78 -6.08
C GLY A 596 37.40 -2.36 -5.84
N GLY A 597 37.81 -2.53 -4.57
CA GLY A 597 39.08 -3.15 -4.24
C GLY A 597 39.18 -4.62 -4.68
N GLU A 598 38.07 -5.36 -4.63
CA GLU A 598 38.02 -6.75 -5.11
C GLU A 598 38.20 -6.80 -6.64
N GLU A 599 37.52 -5.90 -7.36
CA GLU A 599 37.62 -5.79 -8.82
C GLU A 599 39.05 -5.44 -9.26
N VAL A 600 39.67 -4.45 -8.60
CA VAL A 600 41.08 -4.05 -8.87
C VAL A 600 42.03 -5.24 -8.69
N LEU A 601 41.89 -6.00 -7.59
CA LEU A 601 42.74 -7.16 -7.33
C LEU A 601 42.54 -8.25 -8.38
N TYR A 602 41.29 -8.50 -8.78
CA TYR A 602 40.96 -9.46 -9.82
C TYR A 602 41.59 -9.07 -11.17
N PHE A 603 41.47 -7.83 -11.61
CA PHE A 603 42.08 -7.37 -12.86
C PHE A 603 43.61 -7.46 -12.81
N ARG A 604 44.21 -7.08 -11.68
CA ARG A 604 45.67 -7.13 -11.49
C ARG A 604 46.21 -8.56 -11.62
N GLN A 605 45.51 -9.54 -11.05
CA GLN A 605 45.88 -10.95 -11.18
C GLN A 605 45.88 -11.44 -12.64
N HIS A 606 45.09 -10.81 -13.51
CA HIS A 606 45.00 -11.12 -14.93
C HIS A 606 45.81 -10.15 -15.82
N GLY A 607 46.72 -9.38 -15.23
CA GLY A 607 47.66 -8.53 -15.96
C GLY A 607 47.12 -7.17 -16.40
N PHE A 608 45.99 -6.71 -15.84
CA PHE A 608 45.41 -5.39 -16.09
C PHE A 608 45.36 -4.57 -14.80
N GLU A 609 46.01 -3.40 -14.78
CA GLU A 609 45.86 -2.45 -13.68
C GLU A 609 44.74 -1.47 -14.00
N SER A 610 43.66 -1.48 -13.21
CA SER A 610 42.54 -0.56 -13.40
C SER A 610 42.83 0.82 -12.83
N THR A 611 42.51 1.87 -13.56
CA THR A 611 42.54 3.24 -13.02
C THR A 611 41.23 3.52 -12.29
N VAL A 612 41.30 3.86 -11.00
CA VAL A 612 40.12 4.16 -10.19
C VAL A 612 39.88 5.67 -10.18
N ILE A 613 38.70 6.10 -10.62
CA ILE A 613 38.26 7.50 -10.60
C ILE A 613 37.24 7.65 -9.46
N PRO A 614 37.50 8.55 -8.50
CA PRO A 614 36.63 8.72 -7.35
C PRO A 614 35.26 9.26 -7.77
N GLY A 615 34.25 8.86 -7.02
CA GLY A 615 32.91 9.43 -7.09
C GLY A 615 32.55 10.13 -5.79
N ILE A 616 31.54 11.00 -5.83
CA ILE A 616 31.02 11.59 -4.61
C ILE A 616 30.20 10.53 -3.87
N SER A 617 30.66 10.10 -2.69
CA SER A 617 29.95 9.09 -1.90
C SER A 617 28.63 9.63 -1.34
N SER A 618 27.57 8.82 -1.42
CA SER A 618 26.26 9.14 -0.83
C SER A 618 26.34 9.36 0.68
N ALA A 619 27.29 8.70 1.36
CA ALA A 619 27.53 8.86 2.81
C ALA A 619 27.84 10.32 3.22
N LEU A 620 28.36 11.13 2.30
CA LEU A 620 28.69 12.54 2.54
C LEU A 620 27.72 13.47 1.81
N ALA A 621 27.43 13.19 0.53
CA ALA A 621 26.59 14.07 -0.27
C ALA A 621 25.13 14.09 0.17
N ALA A 622 24.56 12.94 0.53
CA ALA A 622 23.15 12.86 0.93
C ALA A 622 22.83 13.76 2.13
N PRO A 623 23.55 13.68 3.27
CA PRO A 623 23.28 14.57 4.40
C PRO A 623 23.61 16.03 4.05
N LEU A 624 24.69 16.31 3.31
CA LEU A 624 25.05 17.68 2.91
C LEU A 624 23.93 18.36 2.12
N MET A 625 23.36 17.68 1.12
CA MET A 625 22.28 18.24 0.29
C MET A 625 21.02 18.54 1.10
N MET A 626 20.85 17.89 2.26
CA MET A 626 19.74 18.07 3.20
C MET A 626 20.06 19.09 4.31
N GLY A 627 21.21 19.75 4.27
CA GLY A 627 21.64 20.67 5.31
C GLY A 627 22.08 19.97 6.60
N ILE A 628 22.56 18.73 6.51
CA ILE A 628 23.05 17.94 7.65
C ILE A 628 24.57 17.79 7.51
N PRO A 629 25.38 18.47 8.33
CA PRO A 629 26.82 18.28 8.33
C PRO A 629 27.14 16.93 8.99
N VAL A 630 28.03 16.14 8.42
CA VAL A 630 28.45 14.87 9.05
C VAL A 630 29.37 15.08 10.26
N THR A 631 30.00 16.25 10.35
CA THR A 631 30.84 16.70 11.46
C THR A 631 30.65 18.20 11.66
N GLN A 632 30.60 18.66 12.91
CA GLN A 632 30.52 20.07 13.25
C GLN A 632 31.08 20.27 14.67
N ARG A 633 31.95 21.28 14.84
CA ARG A 633 32.51 21.61 16.16
C ARG A 633 31.40 21.87 17.17
N GLY A 634 31.53 21.30 18.37
CA GLY A 634 30.53 21.39 19.44
C GLY A 634 29.25 20.59 19.18
N VAL A 635 29.20 19.76 18.13
CA VAL A 635 28.08 18.86 17.83
C VAL A 635 28.54 17.43 17.54
N ALA A 636 29.45 17.26 16.57
CA ALA A 636 30.01 15.96 16.19
C ALA A 636 31.46 16.11 15.72
N GLU A 637 32.38 15.44 16.42
CA GLU A 637 33.82 15.49 16.22
C GLU A 637 34.35 14.33 15.38
N SER A 638 33.56 13.26 15.27
CA SER A 638 33.93 12.05 14.52
C SER A 638 32.78 11.53 13.69
N LEU A 639 33.12 10.88 12.57
CA LEU A 639 32.20 10.18 11.70
C LEU A 639 32.60 8.70 11.66
N VAL A 640 31.63 7.81 11.86
CA VAL A 640 31.77 6.39 11.58
C VAL A 640 30.85 6.01 10.44
N LEU A 641 31.42 5.41 9.41
CA LEU A 641 30.70 4.88 8.27
C LEU A 641 30.63 3.35 8.37
N CYS A 642 29.42 2.80 8.45
CA CYS A 642 29.19 1.36 8.54
C CYS A 642 28.13 0.87 7.52
N THR A 643 27.95 -0.45 7.43
CA THR A 643 26.88 -1.07 6.64
C THR A 643 25.88 -1.80 7.55
N GLY A 644 24.60 -1.75 7.20
CA GLY A 644 23.53 -2.48 7.90
C GLY A 644 23.41 -3.96 7.51
N VAL A 645 24.19 -4.45 6.53
CA VAL A 645 24.12 -5.83 6.04
C VAL A 645 25.53 -6.43 5.90
N GLY A 646 25.77 -7.55 6.59
CA GLY A 646 27.01 -8.29 6.47
C GLY A 646 27.03 -9.21 5.25
N ARG A 647 28.20 -9.76 4.93
CA ARG A 647 28.36 -10.73 3.84
C ARG A 647 27.38 -11.89 4.02
N GLN A 648 26.70 -12.30 2.95
CA GLN A 648 25.66 -13.35 2.97
C GLN A 648 24.52 -13.07 3.97
N GLY A 649 24.24 -11.80 4.25
CA GLY A 649 23.16 -11.41 5.16
C GLY A 649 23.47 -11.59 6.65
N LYS A 650 24.71 -11.94 7.02
CA LYS A 650 25.16 -12.04 8.41
C LYS A 650 24.94 -10.73 9.17
N ALA A 651 24.63 -10.85 10.46
CA ALA A 651 24.54 -9.69 11.35
C ALA A 651 25.89 -8.98 11.43
N VAL A 652 25.86 -7.64 11.36
CA VAL A 652 27.05 -6.79 11.51
C VAL A 652 27.10 -6.32 12.95
N GLN A 653 28.29 -6.32 13.55
CA GLN A 653 28.49 -5.67 14.84
C GLN A 653 28.43 -4.15 14.65
N LEU A 654 27.40 -3.51 15.21
CA LEU A 654 27.17 -2.07 15.05
C LEU A 654 28.03 -1.26 16.03
N PRO A 655 28.50 -0.05 15.67
CA PRO A 655 29.26 0.80 16.59
C PRO A 655 28.41 1.28 17.77
N GLY A 656 28.95 1.23 18.99
CA GLY A 656 28.33 1.78 20.19
C GLY A 656 28.19 3.30 20.20
N TYR A 657 27.33 3.80 21.08
CA TYR A 657 27.06 5.22 21.25
C TYR A 657 28.27 5.97 21.79
N VAL A 658 28.57 7.10 21.14
CA VAL A 658 29.51 8.12 21.60
C VAL A 658 28.87 9.47 21.32
N LYS A 659 28.70 10.33 22.34
CA LYS A 659 27.96 11.59 22.22
C LYS A 659 28.50 12.47 21.07
N SER A 660 29.81 12.58 20.90
CA SER A 660 30.43 13.40 19.83
C SER A 660 30.59 12.70 18.47
N ARG A 661 29.86 11.60 18.22
CA ARG A 661 29.98 10.81 16.98
C ARG A 661 28.71 10.88 16.13
N THR A 662 28.91 11.11 14.84
CA THR A 662 27.90 10.83 13.80
C THR A 662 28.10 9.42 13.27
N LEU A 663 27.03 8.61 13.27
CA LEU A 663 27.01 7.30 12.64
C LEU A 663 26.28 7.39 11.31
N VAL A 664 26.97 7.09 10.20
CA VAL A 664 26.35 6.94 8.88
C VAL A 664 26.30 5.46 8.52
N MET A 665 25.12 4.99 8.16
CA MET A 665 24.88 3.59 7.80
C MET A 665 24.31 3.47 6.39
N LEU A 666 25.05 2.78 5.51
CA LEU A 666 24.57 2.41 4.18
C LEU A 666 23.90 1.03 4.20
N MET A 667 22.97 0.81 3.26
CA MET A 667 22.29 -0.48 3.10
C MET A 667 21.54 -0.95 4.36
N GLY A 668 21.05 -0.02 5.19
CA GLY A 668 20.39 -0.35 6.46
C GLY A 668 18.87 -0.14 6.48
N VAL A 669 18.30 0.65 5.56
CA VAL A 669 16.89 1.07 5.62
C VAL A 669 15.92 -0.12 5.63
N ALA A 670 16.13 -1.11 4.76
CA ALA A 670 15.28 -2.33 4.71
C ALA A 670 15.35 -3.19 5.99
N ARG A 671 16.33 -2.96 6.88
CA ARG A 671 16.49 -3.64 8.17
C ARG A 671 16.39 -2.69 9.35
N ILE A 672 15.82 -1.50 9.14
CA ILE A 672 15.83 -0.44 10.15
C ILE A 672 15.21 -0.89 11.48
N SER A 673 14.19 -1.76 11.45
CA SER A 673 13.57 -2.29 12.65
C SER A 673 14.54 -3.05 13.54
N GLN A 674 15.32 -3.95 12.94
CA GLN A 674 16.35 -4.75 13.62
C GLN A 674 17.52 -3.87 14.08
N ILE A 675 17.89 -2.89 13.26
CA ILE A 675 19.00 -1.98 13.57
C ILE A 675 18.67 -1.10 14.76
N ILE A 676 17.47 -0.54 14.84
CA ILE A 676 17.03 0.28 15.97
C ILE A 676 17.03 -0.54 17.26
N GLU A 677 16.51 -1.77 17.21
CA GLU A 677 16.51 -2.68 18.35
C GLU A 677 17.94 -2.92 18.87
N VAL A 678 18.91 -3.18 17.99
CA VAL A 678 20.32 -3.35 18.36
C VAL A 678 20.94 -2.05 18.90
N LEU A 679 20.61 -0.89 18.31
CA LEU A 679 21.17 0.39 18.73
C LEU A 679 20.68 0.83 20.12
N THR A 680 19.40 0.60 20.44
CA THR A 680 18.79 1.06 21.71
C THR A 680 18.82 0.00 22.82
N CYS A 681 19.06 -1.28 22.50
CA CYS A 681 19.11 -2.33 23.53
C CYS A 681 20.21 -2.09 24.57
N SER A 682 19.84 -2.22 25.84
CA SER A 682 20.75 -2.08 26.98
C SER A 682 21.79 -3.20 27.05
N ILE A 683 21.47 -4.38 26.51
CA ILE A 683 22.40 -5.51 26.41
C ILE A 683 23.22 -5.34 25.13
N ALA A 684 24.55 -5.45 25.20
CA ALA A 684 25.48 -5.26 24.08
C ALA A 684 25.42 -6.36 23.00
N ALA A 685 24.27 -7.01 22.78
CA ALA A 685 24.08 -8.04 21.77
C ALA A 685 24.06 -7.37 20.38
N GLY A 686 25.11 -7.59 19.58
CA GLY A 686 25.20 -7.05 18.22
C GLY A 686 25.72 -5.62 18.11
N ARG A 687 26.16 -4.99 19.21
CA ARG A 687 26.73 -3.64 19.23
C ARG A 687 28.02 -3.57 20.07
N ASP A 688 29.03 -2.87 19.58
CA ASP A 688 30.30 -2.63 20.29
C ASP A 688 30.26 -1.33 21.11
N GLY A 689 29.73 -1.40 22.33
CA GLY A 689 29.75 -0.30 23.31
C GLY A 689 28.37 0.08 23.86
N ALA A 690 28.25 1.31 24.37
CA ALA A 690 27.06 1.82 25.08
C ALA A 690 25.83 1.98 24.17
N ALA A 691 24.64 1.96 24.79
CA ALA A 691 23.35 2.13 24.13
C ALA A 691 23.14 3.53 23.60
N TYR A 692 22.49 3.63 22.44
CA TYR A 692 22.04 4.91 21.94
C TYR A 692 20.79 5.33 22.73
N PRO A 693 20.72 6.58 23.20
CA PRO A 693 19.52 7.11 23.82
C PRO A 693 18.31 7.04 22.86
N PRO A 694 17.09 6.71 23.32
CA PRO A 694 15.91 6.63 22.46
C PRO A 694 15.57 7.95 21.75
N HIS A 695 15.84 9.09 22.40
CA HIS A 695 15.64 10.43 21.83
C HIS A 695 16.72 10.83 20.81
N MET A 696 17.73 10.00 20.58
CA MET A 696 18.82 10.31 19.65
C MET A 696 18.28 10.63 18.25
N PRO A 697 18.66 11.78 17.66
CA PRO A 697 18.24 12.15 16.32
C PRO A 697 18.71 11.15 15.25
N ILE A 698 17.82 10.89 14.30
CA ILE A 698 18.07 10.08 13.11
C ILE A 698 17.49 10.76 11.86
N ALA A 699 18.25 10.68 10.76
CA ALA A 699 17.82 11.06 9.43
C ALA A 699 17.85 9.84 8.51
N VAL A 700 16.73 9.51 7.86
CA VAL A 700 16.67 8.55 6.76
C VAL A 700 16.62 9.34 5.46
N ILE A 701 17.61 9.14 4.59
CA ILE A 701 17.74 9.89 3.33
C ILE A 701 17.67 8.91 2.17
N GLU A 702 16.71 9.13 1.28
CA GLU A 702 16.38 8.28 0.14
C GLU A 702 16.60 9.01 -1.17
N ARG A 703 17.09 8.27 -2.17
CA ARG A 703 17.32 8.75 -3.55
C ARG A 703 18.06 10.09 -3.60
N ALA A 704 19.05 10.27 -2.72
CA ALA A 704 19.81 11.52 -2.59
C ALA A 704 20.26 12.06 -3.96
N SER A 705 20.17 13.38 -4.13
CA SER A 705 20.43 14.10 -5.39
C SER A 705 19.42 13.89 -6.53
N SER A 706 18.49 12.94 -6.40
CA SER A 706 17.42 12.76 -7.40
C SER A 706 16.32 13.81 -7.25
N PRO A 707 15.58 14.15 -8.32
CA PRO A 707 14.45 15.08 -8.22
C PRO A 707 13.38 14.68 -7.20
N ASP A 708 13.24 13.38 -6.95
CA ASP A 708 12.29 12.76 -6.01
C ASP A 708 12.94 12.32 -4.67
N GLN A 709 14.13 12.85 -4.35
CA GLN A 709 14.79 12.57 -3.08
C GLN A 709 13.88 12.86 -1.88
N ARG A 710 14.14 12.19 -0.76
CA ARG A 710 13.37 12.40 0.47
C ARG A 710 14.26 12.29 1.69
N VAL A 711 14.02 13.15 2.69
CA VAL A 711 14.59 13.01 4.03
C VAL A 711 13.49 12.94 5.07
N ILE A 712 13.66 11.99 5.99
CA ILE A 712 12.78 11.78 7.15
C ILE A 712 13.62 11.98 8.39
N LEU A 713 13.32 13.03 9.15
CA LEU A 713 14.00 13.41 10.38
C LEU A 713 13.15 12.99 11.56
N SER A 714 13.71 12.24 12.51
CA SER A 714 13.00 11.81 13.71
C SER A 714 14.00 11.45 14.83
N THR A 715 13.54 10.72 15.84
CA THR A 715 14.36 10.07 16.86
C THR A 715 14.43 8.56 16.62
N LEU A 716 15.38 7.86 17.24
CA LEU A 716 15.45 6.39 17.18
C LEU A 716 14.14 5.73 17.65
N GLU A 717 13.47 6.32 18.63
CA GLU A 717 12.16 5.86 19.11
C GLU A 717 11.02 6.04 18.08
N LYS A 718 11.01 7.17 17.35
CA LYS A 718 9.84 7.60 16.55
C LYS A 718 9.98 7.37 15.04
N ILE A 719 11.15 6.96 14.55
CA ILE A 719 11.41 6.78 13.11
C ILE A 719 10.65 5.60 12.50
N GLN A 720 10.39 4.51 13.23
CA GLN A 720 9.64 3.37 12.69
C GLN A 720 8.16 3.74 12.39
N PRO A 721 7.42 4.40 13.31
CA PRO A 721 6.12 4.99 12.98
C PRO A 721 6.16 5.93 11.78
N ALA A 722 7.18 6.80 11.69
CA ALA A 722 7.32 7.75 10.60
C ALA A 722 7.44 7.05 9.24
N LEU A 723 8.26 5.99 9.15
CA LEU A 723 8.45 5.21 7.93
C LEU A 723 7.19 4.45 7.50
N LYS A 724 6.34 4.01 8.43
CA LYS A 724 5.06 3.35 8.09
C LYS A 724 4.06 4.27 7.39
N GLN A 725 4.26 5.59 7.44
CA GLN A 725 3.37 6.56 6.78
C GLN A 725 3.78 6.84 5.32
N VAL A 726 4.90 6.30 4.86
CA VAL A 726 5.46 6.61 3.55
C VAL A 726 5.96 5.35 2.85
N ASP A 727 5.78 5.27 1.53
CA ASP A 727 6.29 4.16 0.74
C ASP A 727 7.81 4.22 0.63
N GLU A 728 8.53 3.12 0.87
CA GLU A 728 10.00 3.05 0.77
C GLU A 728 10.52 3.42 -0.64
N ARG A 729 11.60 4.22 -0.69
CA ARG A 729 12.24 4.65 -1.95
C ARG A 729 13.73 4.28 -1.94
N PRO A 730 14.11 3.05 -2.34
CA PRO A 730 15.52 2.70 -2.46
C PRO A 730 16.19 3.45 -3.63
N PRO A 731 17.52 3.70 -3.55
CA PRO A 731 18.41 3.43 -2.43
C PRO A 731 18.27 4.46 -1.30
N GLY A 732 18.43 4.01 -0.05
CA GLY A 732 18.39 4.86 1.14
C GLY A 732 19.53 4.61 2.12
N MET A 733 19.86 5.64 2.91
CA MET A 733 20.86 5.61 3.98
C MET A 733 20.33 6.21 5.27
N MET A 734 21.02 5.95 6.38
CA MET A 734 20.67 6.48 7.70
C MET A 734 21.84 7.26 8.29
N LEU A 735 21.54 8.36 8.95
CA LEU A 735 22.48 9.13 9.76
C LEU A 735 21.91 9.23 11.18
N VAL A 736 22.69 8.80 12.18
CA VAL A 736 22.31 8.81 13.60
C VAL A 736 23.30 9.69 14.35
N GLY A 737 22.80 10.61 15.17
CA GLY A 737 23.62 11.51 15.97
C GLY A 737 23.12 12.95 15.96
N TRP A 738 23.65 13.75 16.88
CA TRP A 738 23.29 15.17 17.03
C TRP A 738 23.48 16.03 15.79
N ALA A 739 24.32 15.58 14.86
CA ALA A 739 24.56 16.30 13.62
C ALA A 739 23.29 16.49 12.77
N ALA A 740 22.30 15.59 12.91
CA ALA A 740 21.02 15.66 12.21
C ALA A 740 20.21 16.95 12.49
N LEU A 741 20.43 17.60 13.63
CA LEU A 741 19.71 18.83 14.03
C LEU A 741 20.60 20.09 14.01
N ALA A 742 21.85 19.98 13.57
CA ALA A 742 22.88 21.00 13.80
C ALA A 742 22.62 22.33 13.07
N LEU A 743 22.08 22.29 11.85
CA LEU A 743 21.80 23.48 11.04
C LEU A 743 20.31 23.85 11.00
N GLU A 744 19.50 23.23 11.84
CA GLU A 744 18.06 23.48 11.87
C GLU A 744 17.73 24.78 12.63
N GLY A 745 16.73 25.52 12.14
CA GLY A 745 16.31 26.79 12.74
C GLY A 745 17.45 27.82 12.74
N LYS A 746 17.84 28.30 13.92
CA LYS A 746 18.98 29.23 14.09
C LYS A 746 20.35 28.54 14.06
N GLY A 747 20.38 27.21 13.96
CA GLY A 747 21.59 26.40 14.11
C GLY A 747 22.02 26.24 15.56
N ARG A 748 22.78 25.17 15.84
CA ARG A 748 23.27 24.82 17.19
C ARG A 748 24.76 24.47 17.11
N VAL A 749 25.56 25.00 18.03
CA VAL A 749 27.03 24.83 18.05
C VAL A 749 27.56 24.36 19.40
N ASP A 750 26.68 24.17 20.38
CA ASP A 750 26.96 23.93 21.80
C ASP A 750 26.33 22.61 22.30
N VAL A 751 25.95 21.71 21.39
CA VAL A 751 25.22 20.47 21.73
C VAL A 751 26.03 19.57 22.68
N LEU A 752 27.35 19.53 22.51
CA LEU A 752 28.24 18.75 23.37
C LEU A 752 28.45 19.38 24.75
N ASP A 753 28.24 20.69 24.89
CA ASP A 753 28.44 21.44 26.13
C ASP A 753 27.21 21.41 27.05
N ARG A 754 26.06 20.92 26.53
CA ARG A 754 24.79 20.86 27.26
C ARG A 754 24.69 19.62 28.16
N ALA A 755 24.07 19.82 29.33
CA ALA A 755 23.71 18.76 30.27
C ALA A 755 22.69 17.78 29.65
N GLU A 756 22.73 16.52 30.09
CA GLU A 756 21.87 15.45 29.57
C GLU A 756 20.38 15.75 29.74
N ASP A 757 19.98 16.40 30.85
CA ASP A 757 18.58 16.74 31.14
C ASP A 757 17.95 17.69 30.12
N CYS A 758 18.76 18.49 29.40
CA CYS A 758 18.27 19.44 28.39
C CYS A 758 18.20 18.84 26.97
N GLU A 759 18.63 17.59 26.78
CA GLU A 759 18.69 16.96 25.46
C GLU A 759 17.31 16.65 24.89
N VAL A 760 16.40 16.14 25.73
CA VAL A 760 15.04 15.75 25.31
C VAL A 760 14.25 16.99 24.88
N GLU A 761 14.25 18.04 25.70
CA GLU A 761 13.59 19.32 25.38
C GLU A 761 14.12 19.92 24.07
N MET A 762 15.44 19.82 23.84
CA MET A 762 16.05 20.27 22.59
C MET A 762 15.54 19.49 21.38
N VAL A 763 15.44 18.17 21.48
CA VAL A 763 14.96 17.31 20.39
C VAL A 763 13.47 17.55 20.13
N GLU A 764 12.67 17.73 21.18
CA GLU A 764 11.24 18.04 21.05
C GLU A 764 11.02 19.41 20.39
N SER A 765 11.75 20.44 20.82
CA SER A 765 11.75 21.76 20.17
C SER A 765 12.16 21.66 18.71
N TRP A 766 13.22 20.92 18.40
CA TRP A 766 13.67 20.70 17.03
C TRP A 766 12.56 20.08 16.17
N LEU A 767 11.85 19.07 16.66
CA LEU A 767 10.78 18.40 15.90
C LEU A 767 9.50 19.26 15.79
N ALA A 768 9.25 20.17 16.74
CA ALA A 768 8.12 21.08 16.72
C ALA A 768 8.30 22.27 15.74
N GLU A 769 9.54 22.69 15.49
CA GLU A 769 9.88 23.78 14.56
C GLU A 769 9.67 23.34 13.10
N GLY A 770 8.44 23.41 12.56
CA GLY A 770 8.25 23.21 11.11
C GLY A 770 6.85 22.92 10.57
N GLN A 771 5.80 22.76 11.39
CA GLN A 771 4.43 22.55 10.89
C GLN A 771 3.39 23.31 11.73
N GLU A 772 2.59 24.14 11.06
CA GLU A 772 1.32 24.62 11.60
C GLU A 772 0.33 23.44 11.63
N GLY A 773 0.15 22.84 12.81
CA GLY A 773 -0.84 21.79 13.06
C GLY A 773 -0.26 20.40 13.30
N GLU A 774 -0.54 19.87 14.51
CA GLU A 774 -0.21 18.55 15.08
C GLU A 774 1.28 18.15 15.19
N ILE A 775 1.71 17.90 16.44
CA ILE A 775 3.05 17.42 16.80
C ILE A 775 3.17 15.94 16.39
N LYS A 776 3.62 15.69 15.15
CA LYS A 776 3.80 14.32 14.64
C LYS A 776 5.10 13.65 15.08
N GLY A 777 6.07 14.36 15.67
CA GLY A 777 7.32 13.76 16.17
C GLY A 777 8.31 13.32 15.09
N TRP A 778 8.10 13.73 13.84
CA TRP A 778 9.04 13.61 12.73
C TRP A 778 8.80 14.74 11.71
N LYS A 779 9.79 15.02 10.86
CA LYS A 779 9.67 15.93 9.70
C LYS A 779 9.99 15.18 8.42
N ILE A 780 9.22 15.44 7.37
CA ILE A 780 9.47 14.88 6.03
C ILE A 780 9.71 16.04 5.07
N ARG A 781 10.80 15.98 4.32
CA ARG A 781 11.09 16.91 3.22
C ARG A 781 11.28 16.11 1.95
N GLU A 782 10.63 16.54 0.88
CA GLU A 782 10.69 15.90 -0.43
C GLU A 782 11.28 16.85 -1.48
N GLY A 783 12.04 16.27 -2.40
CA GLY A 783 12.65 16.95 -3.52
C GLY A 783 13.95 17.69 -3.19
N LEU A 784 14.58 18.17 -4.26
CA LEU A 784 15.70 19.13 -4.18
C LEU A 784 15.18 20.49 -3.74
N ASN A 785 15.92 21.14 -2.83
CA ASN A 785 15.67 22.55 -2.53
C ASN A 785 15.91 23.40 -3.79
N ASP A 786 15.33 24.59 -3.85
CA ASP A 786 15.34 25.39 -5.09
C ASP A 786 16.74 25.84 -5.49
N GLU A 787 17.66 26.01 -4.53
CA GLU A 787 19.06 26.34 -4.79
C GLU A 787 19.80 25.19 -5.50
N TRP A 788 19.72 23.97 -4.95
CA TRP A 788 20.28 22.78 -5.60
C TRP A 788 19.64 22.53 -6.95
N ARG A 789 18.31 22.68 -7.05
CA ARG A 789 17.59 22.52 -8.31
C ARG A 789 18.07 23.53 -9.36
N GLY A 790 18.27 24.80 -8.98
CA GLY A 790 18.78 25.84 -9.86
C GLY A 790 20.21 25.57 -10.35
N ILE A 791 21.10 25.17 -9.44
CA ILE A 791 22.50 24.86 -9.78
C ILE A 791 22.57 23.62 -10.68
N LEU A 792 21.88 22.54 -10.30
CA LEU A 792 21.99 21.25 -10.98
C LEU A 792 21.30 21.25 -12.35
N ASN A 793 20.18 21.95 -12.52
CA ASN A 793 19.52 22.11 -13.81
C ASN A 793 20.33 22.99 -14.79
N GLY A 794 21.24 23.84 -14.29
CA GLY A 794 22.08 24.70 -15.13
C GLY A 794 23.33 24.02 -15.69
N ILE A 795 23.63 22.79 -15.27
CA ILE A 795 24.89 22.08 -15.60
C ILE A 795 24.73 21.07 -16.76
N ILE A 796 23.49 20.69 -17.11
CA ILE A 796 23.19 19.67 -18.12
C ILE A 796 22.73 20.29 -19.43
#